data_AF-A0A1Z4C2C7-F1
#
_entry.id   AF-A0A1Z4C2C7-F1
#
_cell.length_a   1.000
_cell.length_b   1.000
_cell.length_c   1.000
_cell.angle_alpha   90.00
_cell.angle_beta   90.00
_cell.angle_gamma   90.00
#
_symmetry.space_group_name_H-M   'P 1'
#
loop_
_entity.id
_entity.type
_entity.pdbx_description
1 polymer ?
#
loop_
_entity_poly.entity_id
_entity_poly.type
_entity_poly.pdbx_seq_one_letter_code
_entity_poly.pdbx_strand_id
1 'polypeptide(L)'
;MSQTPRKLLFIDTAINAAILTVNTAPSFATGNGIFITTPADRPSNSPSDQELVMADGQRLLVSTRVNANNNLDFALLRYRSDGLLDNSFGNQGIVATAISKGNDVAHGLAVQADGKIVVVGWCDGVVGGDDIALVRYNSNGTLDTRFSGDGKLTTDFRGFTDQGTSVALQQDGKIVVAGSSNNGHDDDFALVRYNPDGSLDSHFGQGGKLGTDFSGGSDFANHVQVLANGKLMVLGSSASTVGQGFDFALARYNSDGSLDSSFSGDGKLTTDLSGWNDQAVNMAVQADGKLVVVGSVQPAGSSYTNIAIIRYNSDGSVDGHFGSNGKVITDLSPNGNDSADSVTVQADGKILVIGHSNYQGKPNSFTMLRYNSNGTLDTGFDRVNTLDGYPHYLNDGGIPLINLDDHSIPTYTENYSPVAMDADVDVSDTELDAANNYNGASVTLVRHGGANSDDQFFLGGYQHPYFTVNSVVFNNVAVASYTQSAGRLSIYFNAHATANSVDRVLQTLSYRNVSDTPPSSVQIDWIFNDGNTGAQGTGGALTVLGATTVKIVATNDAPVLVMPPGIYYTDTAFDDSFATITGTLSASDVDNTVLTYGIIGGVANGNGTISKAGAYGLLTVTKATGAYSFVANDAALEALTVNAALDFTVSVSDGSLVTSKTLTVNVSQDGITESNGNDNLLGTSGNDKFNGLAGADTMTGGLGNDTYTVDNIGDKVVETSVLVTEIDRVNSSVDYTLPVNVEILVLIGAALTGAGNAAPNVLIGNAANNTLSGGAGNDAINGGLGSDRLTGGAGQDRFIFNTAPTVGGIDTITDFVVADDTVQLDKAIFTKLTTTGWLDSGYFKIGTAAADANDFIIYHQATGGLFYDADGNGAGAAVQIANVGSNLVLTNADFWVV
;
A
#
# COMPACT_ATOMS: atom_id res chain seq x y z
N MET A 1 -25.24 -37.38 -6.08
CA MET A 1 -25.82 -37.36 -7.43
C MET A 1 -24.68 -37.59 -8.40
N SER A 2 -24.89 -38.44 -9.40
CA SER A 2 -23.85 -38.95 -10.31
C SER A 2 -23.23 -37.81 -11.13
N GLN A 3 -22.05 -37.34 -10.72
CA GLN A 3 -21.21 -36.45 -11.53
C GLN A 3 -20.87 -37.17 -12.84
N THR A 4 -21.20 -36.56 -13.97
CA THR A 4 -20.80 -37.04 -15.29
C THR A 4 -19.40 -36.46 -15.57
N PRO A 5 -18.37 -37.30 -15.78
CA PRO A 5 -16.99 -36.84 -16.03
C PRO A 5 -16.87 -36.01 -17.34
N ARG A 6 -15.89 -35.08 -17.41
CA ARG A 6 -15.57 -34.27 -18.61
C ARG A 6 -14.77 -35.03 -19.66
N LYS A 7 -15.35 -35.37 -20.80
CA LYS A 7 -14.70 -36.14 -21.87
C LYS A 7 -13.65 -35.32 -22.66
N LEU A 8 -12.34 -35.54 -22.48
CA LEU A 8 -11.29 -35.08 -23.43
C LEU A 8 -11.58 -35.78 -24.77
N LEU A 9 -11.77 -35.08 -25.89
CA LEU A 9 -12.08 -35.72 -27.17
C LEU A 9 -11.04 -35.33 -28.23
N PHE A 10 -10.30 -36.31 -28.73
CA PHE A 10 -9.41 -36.13 -29.86
C PHE A 10 -10.21 -36.00 -31.17
N ILE A 11 -10.15 -34.83 -31.80
CA ILE A 11 -10.68 -34.63 -33.16
C ILE A 11 -9.49 -34.35 -34.08
N ASP A 12 -9.22 -35.30 -34.97
CA ASP A 12 -8.30 -35.15 -36.10
C ASP A 12 -8.88 -34.14 -37.09
N THR A 13 -8.41 -32.88 -37.08
CA THR A 13 -8.37 -31.98 -38.25
C THR A 13 -7.61 -30.68 -37.94
N ALA A 14 -6.56 -30.41 -38.73
CA ALA A 14 -5.66 -29.25 -38.60
C ALA A 14 -6.24 -27.95 -39.20
N ILE A 15 -6.24 -26.83 -38.46
CA ILE A 15 -6.28 -25.46 -39.02
C ILE A 15 -5.42 -24.50 -38.18
N ASN A 16 -4.49 -23.81 -38.87
CA ASN A 16 -3.50 -22.86 -38.37
C ASN A 16 -4.02 -21.39 -38.42
N ALA A 17 -3.79 -20.67 -37.32
CA ALA A 17 -3.32 -19.29 -37.12
C ALA A 17 -3.88 -18.04 -37.89
N ALA A 18 -4.20 -17.03 -37.06
CA ALA A 18 -3.91 -15.57 -37.15
C ALA A 18 -4.92 -14.56 -37.79
N ILE A 19 -5.79 -14.02 -36.92
CA ILE A 19 -5.95 -12.59 -36.51
C ILE A 19 -5.64 -11.47 -37.53
N LEU A 20 -6.66 -10.66 -37.91
CA LEU A 20 -6.74 -9.20 -37.65
C LEU A 20 -8.10 -8.61 -38.11
N THR A 21 -8.63 -7.66 -37.34
CA THR A 21 -9.81 -6.79 -37.53
C THR A 21 -11.17 -7.25 -36.96
N VAL A 22 -11.24 -7.28 -35.63
CA VAL A 22 -12.45 -6.93 -34.87
C VAL A 22 -12.06 -5.90 -33.83
N ASN A 23 -12.89 -4.87 -33.73
CA ASN A 23 -12.96 -3.87 -32.67
C ASN A 23 -12.70 -4.53 -31.31
N THR A 24 -11.60 -4.15 -30.66
CA THR A 24 -11.17 -4.73 -29.38
C THR A 24 -12.13 -4.28 -28.28
N ALA A 25 -13.04 -5.16 -27.89
CA ALA A 25 -13.56 -5.17 -26.52
C ALA A 25 -12.71 -6.14 -25.69
N PRO A 26 -11.76 -5.65 -24.87
CA PRO A 26 -11.25 -6.41 -23.75
C PRO A 26 -12.12 -6.20 -22.50
N SER A 27 -12.11 -7.25 -21.69
CA SER A 27 -12.78 -7.50 -20.42
C SER A 27 -12.15 -6.74 -19.23
N PHE A 28 -12.92 -6.55 -18.15
CA PHE A 28 -12.37 -6.28 -16.82
C PHE A 28 -12.98 -7.20 -15.77
N ALA A 29 -12.08 -7.79 -14.99
CA ALA A 29 -12.36 -8.61 -13.83
C ALA A 29 -12.55 -7.72 -12.59
N THR A 30 -13.69 -7.87 -11.92
CA THR A 30 -13.80 -7.65 -10.48
C THR A 30 -14.36 -8.94 -9.89
N GLY A 31 -13.63 -9.53 -8.94
CA GLY A 31 -13.93 -10.85 -8.39
C GLY A 31 -15.40 -10.99 -7.96
N ASN A 32 -15.91 -12.21 -8.20
CA ASN A 32 -17.25 -12.73 -7.86
C ASN A 32 -18.30 -12.77 -8.98
N GLY A 33 -17.91 -12.91 -10.24
CA GLY A 33 -18.75 -13.62 -11.24
C GLY A 33 -20.19 -13.12 -11.40
N ILE A 34 -20.40 -11.80 -11.36
CA ILE A 34 -21.68 -11.15 -11.67
C ILE A 34 -21.44 -10.11 -12.76
N PHE A 35 -22.16 -10.24 -13.88
CA PHE A 35 -22.17 -9.29 -14.99
C PHE A 35 -23.56 -8.62 -15.07
N ILE A 36 -23.76 -7.52 -14.36
CA ILE A 36 -24.71 -6.44 -14.72
C ILE A 36 -24.13 -5.13 -14.16
N THR A 37 -24.13 -4.05 -14.94
CA THR A 37 -24.10 -2.70 -14.39
C THR A 37 -25.38 -2.47 -13.58
N THR A 38 -25.34 -2.74 -12.28
CA THR A 38 -26.20 -2.02 -11.36
C THR A 38 -25.32 -1.02 -10.62
N PRO A 39 -25.45 0.29 -10.88
CA PRO A 39 -25.23 1.25 -9.81
C PRO A 39 -26.08 0.77 -8.63
N ALA A 40 -25.57 0.87 -7.40
CA ALA A 40 -26.24 0.41 -6.19
C ALA A 40 -27.64 1.05 -5.92
N ASP A 41 -28.15 1.90 -6.83
CA ASP A 41 -29.40 2.66 -6.74
C ASP A 41 -30.36 2.36 -7.92
N ARG A 42 -30.70 1.08 -8.18
CA ARG A 42 -31.70 0.72 -9.20
C ARG A 42 -33.13 0.79 -8.63
N PRO A 43 -34.04 1.63 -9.16
CA PRO A 43 -35.47 1.42 -9.02
C PRO A 43 -35.90 0.24 -9.89
N SER A 44 -36.75 -0.61 -9.36
CA SER A 44 -37.11 -1.95 -9.87
C SER A 44 -37.91 -2.00 -11.18
N ASN A 45 -37.79 -1.00 -12.07
CA ASN A 45 -38.66 -0.87 -13.24
C ASN A 45 -38.08 -0.04 -14.41
N SER A 46 -36.78 0.22 -14.50
CA SER A 46 -36.18 0.81 -15.71
C SER A 46 -35.26 -0.18 -16.44
N PRO A 47 -35.51 -0.46 -17.72
CA PRO A 47 -34.53 -1.09 -18.60
C PRO A 47 -33.37 -0.11 -18.84
N SER A 48 -32.15 -0.63 -18.94
CA SER A 48 -31.04 0.10 -19.54
C SER A 48 -31.15 -0.09 -21.06
N ASP A 49 -31.31 0.97 -21.83
CA ASP A 49 -31.80 0.83 -23.21
C ASP A 49 -30.71 0.82 -24.29
N GLN A 50 -29.52 1.43 -24.08
CA GLN A 50 -28.40 1.32 -25.03
C GLN A 50 -27.00 1.67 -24.47
N GLU A 51 -25.97 0.90 -24.84
CA GLU A 51 -24.53 1.20 -24.66
C GLU A 51 -23.84 1.39 -26.02
N LEU A 52 -22.91 2.35 -26.11
CA LEU A 52 -22.09 2.59 -27.29
C LEU A 52 -20.61 2.74 -26.91
N VAL A 53 -19.72 2.05 -27.63
CA VAL A 53 -18.27 2.27 -27.53
C VAL A 53 -17.83 3.33 -28.53
N MET A 54 -17.14 4.36 -28.04
CA MET A 54 -16.59 5.46 -28.83
C MET A 54 -15.27 5.05 -29.51
N ALA A 55 -14.85 5.79 -30.53
CA ALA A 55 -13.64 5.50 -31.30
C ALA A 55 -12.34 5.56 -30.49
N ASP A 56 -12.34 6.27 -29.35
CA ASP A 56 -11.23 6.35 -28.41
C ASP A 56 -11.24 5.22 -27.35
N GLY A 57 -12.19 4.27 -27.46
CA GLY A 57 -12.34 3.13 -26.55
C GLY A 57 -13.10 3.43 -25.26
N GLN A 58 -13.53 4.67 -25.03
CA GLN A 58 -14.45 5.00 -23.94
C GLN A 58 -15.87 4.52 -24.25
N ARG A 59 -16.73 4.40 -23.25
CA ARG A 59 -18.09 3.87 -23.39
C ARG A 59 -19.14 4.86 -22.90
N LEU A 60 -20.22 5.00 -23.65
CA LEU A 60 -21.38 5.79 -23.30
C LEU A 60 -22.56 4.86 -23.01
N LEU A 61 -23.26 5.12 -21.91
CA LEU A 61 -24.44 4.40 -21.50
C LEU A 61 -25.58 5.40 -21.28
N VAL A 62 -26.73 5.16 -21.91
CA VAL A 62 -27.97 5.88 -21.56
C VAL A 62 -28.77 5.07 -20.55
N SER A 63 -29.39 5.79 -19.62
CA SER A 63 -30.28 5.23 -18.61
C SER A 63 -31.25 6.30 -18.12
N THR A 64 -32.06 5.94 -17.13
CA THR A 64 -32.95 6.84 -16.42
C THR A 64 -32.49 6.93 -14.97
N ARG A 65 -32.64 8.11 -14.37
CA ARG A 65 -32.37 8.29 -12.95
C ARG A 65 -33.53 8.97 -12.25
N VAL A 66 -33.83 8.53 -11.04
CA VAL A 66 -34.84 9.19 -10.21
C VAL A 66 -34.23 10.45 -9.60
N ASN A 67 -34.90 11.58 -9.78
CA ASN A 67 -34.50 12.86 -9.20
C ASN A 67 -35.10 13.06 -7.80
N ALA A 68 -34.70 14.13 -7.12
CA ALA A 68 -35.13 14.42 -5.74
C ALA A 68 -36.65 14.65 -5.56
N ASN A 69 -37.38 14.86 -6.67
CA ASN A 69 -38.84 15.04 -6.67
C ASN A 69 -39.58 13.75 -7.06
N ASN A 70 -38.90 12.60 -7.10
CA ASN A 70 -39.41 11.29 -7.55
C ASN A 70 -39.82 11.21 -9.03
N ASN A 71 -39.40 12.14 -9.87
CA ASN A 71 -39.55 12.00 -11.32
C ASN A 71 -38.31 11.35 -11.94
N LEU A 72 -38.49 10.68 -13.07
CA LEU A 72 -37.39 10.17 -13.88
C LEU A 72 -36.76 11.31 -14.70
N ASP A 73 -35.43 11.35 -14.79
CA ASP A 73 -34.68 12.23 -15.69
C ASP A 73 -33.81 11.37 -16.63
N PHE A 74 -33.49 11.90 -17.81
CA PHE A 74 -32.46 11.32 -18.68
C PHE A 74 -31.13 11.25 -17.92
N ALA A 75 -30.45 10.12 -18.01
CA ALA A 75 -29.08 9.94 -17.52
C ALA A 75 -28.16 9.47 -18.65
N LEU A 76 -27.00 10.10 -18.76
CA LEU A 76 -25.94 9.71 -19.68
C LEU A 76 -24.66 9.52 -18.89
N LEU A 77 -24.12 8.31 -18.91
CA LEU A 77 -22.92 7.94 -18.18
C LEU A 77 -21.78 7.70 -19.17
N ARG A 78 -20.58 8.14 -18.83
CA ARG A 78 -19.36 7.84 -19.59
C ARG A 78 -18.36 7.08 -18.74
N TYR A 79 -17.92 5.95 -19.26
CA TYR A 79 -16.85 5.14 -18.71
C TYR A 79 -15.61 5.25 -19.59
N ARG A 80 -14.44 5.27 -18.96
CA ARG A 80 -13.17 5.13 -19.67
C ARG A 80 -12.99 3.69 -20.14
N SER A 81 -11.97 3.49 -20.98
CA SER A 81 -11.60 2.16 -21.47
C SER A 81 -11.21 1.17 -20.37
N ASP A 82 -10.92 1.64 -19.14
CA ASP A 82 -10.63 0.82 -17.95
C ASP A 82 -11.87 0.44 -17.14
N GLY A 83 -13.07 0.84 -17.59
CA GLY A 83 -14.35 0.55 -16.94
C GLY A 83 -14.69 1.48 -15.76
N LEU A 84 -13.83 2.45 -15.42
CA LEU A 84 -14.14 3.46 -14.40
C LEU A 84 -14.90 4.64 -15.00
N LEU A 85 -15.72 5.30 -14.19
CA LEU A 85 -16.40 6.54 -14.60
C LEU A 85 -15.37 7.61 -15.02
N ASP A 86 -15.63 8.25 -16.15
CA ASP A 86 -14.79 9.32 -16.64
C ASP A 86 -15.10 10.64 -15.95
N ASN A 87 -14.27 10.99 -14.97
CA ASN A 87 -14.42 12.23 -14.19
C ASN A 87 -14.35 13.52 -15.03
N SER A 88 -13.90 13.47 -16.29
CA SER A 88 -13.91 14.63 -17.20
C SER A 88 -15.26 14.86 -17.90
N PHE A 89 -16.21 13.93 -17.73
CA PHE A 89 -17.54 13.98 -18.34
C PHE A 89 -18.61 14.37 -17.33
N GLY A 90 -19.40 15.39 -17.64
CA GLY A 90 -20.50 15.81 -16.77
C GLY A 90 -20.10 16.04 -15.31
N ASN A 91 -20.89 15.51 -14.39
CA ASN A 91 -20.57 15.47 -12.96
C ASN A 91 -20.00 14.09 -12.59
N GLN A 92 -18.68 13.97 -12.63
CA GLN A 92 -17.94 12.74 -12.27
C GLN A 92 -18.37 11.51 -13.09
N GLY A 93 -18.48 11.67 -14.41
CA GLY A 93 -18.86 10.61 -15.34
C GLY A 93 -20.35 10.49 -15.59
N ILE A 94 -21.19 11.27 -14.91
CA ILE A 94 -22.66 11.20 -15.03
C ILE A 94 -23.21 12.58 -15.42
N VAL A 95 -24.02 12.60 -16.46
CA VAL A 95 -24.85 13.74 -16.86
C VAL A 95 -26.28 13.38 -16.61
N ALA A 96 -27.04 14.35 -16.13
CA ALA A 96 -28.45 14.16 -15.99
C ALA A 96 -29.26 15.39 -16.38
N THR A 97 -30.34 15.12 -17.09
CA THR A 97 -31.06 16.16 -17.83
C THR A 97 -32.55 16.01 -17.62
N ALA A 98 -33.13 16.92 -16.84
CA ALA A 98 -34.56 17.15 -16.86
C ALA A 98 -34.94 17.90 -18.14
N ILE A 99 -35.83 17.33 -18.94
CA ILE A 99 -36.34 17.88 -20.21
C ILE A 99 -37.64 18.61 -19.95
N SER A 100 -38.52 17.99 -19.16
CA SER A 100 -39.84 18.50 -18.82
C SER A 100 -39.98 18.73 -17.30
N LYS A 101 -41.21 19.00 -16.83
CA LYS A 101 -41.54 18.93 -15.38
C LYS A 101 -41.95 17.53 -14.95
N GLY A 102 -42.00 16.61 -15.89
CA GLY A 102 -42.52 15.26 -15.80
C GLY A 102 -41.42 14.21 -15.64
N ASN A 103 -41.72 12.98 -16.04
CA ASN A 103 -40.72 11.93 -16.24
C ASN A 103 -40.08 12.05 -17.62
N ASP A 104 -38.77 11.85 -17.68
CA ASP A 104 -37.99 11.79 -18.90
C ASP A 104 -37.23 10.45 -18.93
N VAL A 105 -37.42 9.65 -19.98
CA VAL A 105 -36.80 8.32 -20.15
C VAL A 105 -36.02 8.24 -21.45
N ALA A 106 -34.74 7.84 -21.38
CA ALA A 106 -33.85 7.74 -22.52
C ALA A 106 -33.77 6.30 -23.05
N HIS A 107 -33.97 6.11 -24.36
CA HIS A 107 -33.96 4.80 -25.03
C HIS A 107 -32.71 4.60 -25.90
N GLY A 108 -32.42 5.55 -26.78
CA GLY A 108 -31.40 5.38 -27.82
C GLY A 108 -30.32 6.46 -27.80
N LEU A 109 -29.14 6.14 -28.32
CA LEU A 109 -28.05 7.10 -28.47
C LEU A 109 -27.25 6.92 -29.75
N ALA A 110 -26.73 8.02 -30.28
CA ALA A 110 -25.77 8.04 -31.38
C ALA A 110 -24.72 9.13 -31.20
N VAL A 111 -23.52 8.92 -31.76
CA VAL A 111 -22.40 9.88 -31.70
C VAL A 111 -22.11 10.42 -33.10
N GLN A 112 -22.15 11.75 -33.24
CA GLN A 112 -21.81 12.46 -34.46
C GLN A 112 -20.29 12.44 -34.70
N ALA A 113 -19.88 12.62 -35.96
CA ALA A 113 -18.47 12.59 -36.34
C ALA A 113 -17.60 13.66 -35.64
N ASP A 114 -18.21 14.73 -35.15
CA ASP A 114 -17.55 15.79 -34.37
C ASP A 114 -17.52 15.52 -32.85
N GLY A 115 -17.96 14.33 -32.43
CA GLY A 115 -17.98 13.89 -31.03
C GLY A 115 -19.20 14.35 -30.22
N LYS A 116 -20.16 15.04 -30.84
CA LYS A 116 -21.43 15.34 -30.16
C LYS A 116 -22.27 14.08 -29.97
N ILE A 117 -23.00 14.01 -28.87
CA ILE A 117 -23.79 12.86 -28.47
C ILE A 117 -25.26 13.23 -28.57
N VAL A 118 -26.04 12.46 -29.30
CA VAL A 118 -27.48 12.63 -29.46
C VAL A 118 -28.17 11.49 -28.71
N VAL A 119 -29.09 11.83 -27.82
CA VAL A 119 -29.86 10.88 -27.00
C VAL A 119 -31.34 11.10 -27.28
N VAL A 120 -32.07 10.01 -27.50
CA VAL A 120 -33.50 10.01 -27.78
C VAL A 120 -34.27 9.21 -26.74
N GLY A 121 -35.53 9.56 -26.54
CA GLY A 121 -36.43 8.87 -25.62
C GLY A 121 -37.83 9.48 -25.65
N TRP A 122 -38.47 9.53 -24.50
CA TRP A 122 -39.75 10.23 -24.30
C TRP A 122 -39.74 11.07 -23.03
N CYS A 123 -40.61 12.07 -22.98
CA CYS A 123 -40.88 12.84 -21.77
C CYS A 123 -42.37 13.10 -21.58
N ASP A 124 -42.85 13.04 -20.35
CA ASP A 124 -44.22 13.43 -19.97
C ASP A 124 -44.26 14.89 -19.44
N GLY A 125 -45.45 15.41 -19.14
CA GLY A 125 -45.56 16.77 -18.55
C GLY A 125 -45.34 17.92 -19.54
N VAL A 126 -45.36 17.63 -20.84
CA VAL A 126 -45.55 18.59 -21.95
C VAL A 126 -47.06 18.62 -22.33
N VAL A 127 -47.47 19.44 -23.30
CA VAL A 127 -48.89 19.58 -23.66
C VAL A 127 -49.35 18.39 -24.52
N GLY A 128 -50.06 17.44 -23.88
CA GLY A 128 -50.80 16.37 -24.56
C GLY A 128 -50.01 15.06 -24.73
N GLY A 129 -50.13 14.15 -23.77
CA GLY A 129 -49.43 12.85 -23.81
C GLY A 129 -47.94 12.95 -23.46
N ASP A 130 -47.23 11.84 -23.67
CA ASP A 130 -45.76 11.83 -23.67
C ASP A 130 -45.27 12.26 -25.05
N ASP A 131 -44.16 12.99 -25.15
CA ASP A 131 -43.60 13.43 -26.43
C ASP A 131 -42.26 12.77 -26.71
N ILE A 132 -41.88 12.64 -27.98
CA ILE A 132 -40.51 12.26 -28.36
C ILE A 132 -39.54 13.31 -27.82
N ALA A 133 -38.59 12.87 -27.00
CA ALA A 133 -37.55 13.71 -26.45
C ALA A 133 -36.21 13.46 -27.15
N LEU A 134 -35.52 14.54 -27.54
CA LEU A 134 -34.21 14.50 -28.20
C LEU A 134 -33.28 15.52 -27.55
N VAL A 135 -32.15 15.05 -27.03
CA VAL A 135 -31.15 15.89 -26.35
C VAL A 135 -29.81 15.75 -27.03
N ARG A 136 -29.12 16.87 -27.24
CA ARG A 136 -27.75 16.87 -27.76
C ARG A 136 -26.75 17.39 -26.74
N TYR A 137 -25.71 16.62 -26.51
CA TYR A 137 -24.58 16.94 -25.65
C TYR A 137 -23.31 17.17 -26.48
N ASN A 138 -22.45 18.04 -25.99
CA ASN A 138 -21.06 18.11 -26.40
C ASN A 138 -20.31 16.86 -25.92
N SER A 139 -19.13 16.62 -26.47
CA SER A 139 -18.28 15.48 -26.09
C SER A 139 -17.87 15.47 -24.62
N ASN A 140 -18.01 16.57 -23.86
CA ASN A 140 -17.74 16.63 -22.42
C ASN A 140 -19.00 16.42 -21.54
N GLY A 141 -20.15 16.16 -22.15
CA GLY A 141 -21.42 15.93 -21.43
C GLY A 141 -22.21 17.19 -21.12
N THR A 142 -21.74 18.38 -21.49
CA THR A 142 -22.54 19.62 -21.40
C THR A 142 -23.56 19.68 -22.53
N LEU A 143 -24.72 20.32 -22.31
CA LEU A 143 -25.73 20.50 -23.36
C LEU A 143 -25.21 21.37 -24.52
N ASP A 144 -25.49 20.97 -25.75
CA ASP A 144 -25.19 21.78 -26.94
C ASP A 144 -26.30 22.80 -27.20
N THR A 145 -26.14 23.99 -26.64
CA THR A 145 -27.09 25.12 -26.81
C THR A 145 -27.26 25.62 -28.26
N ARG A 146 -26.44 25.15 -29.22
CA ARG A 146 -26.67 25.44 -30.65
C ARG A 146 -27.71 24.51 -31.28
N PHE A 147 -28.07 23.43 -30.58
CA PHE A 147 -29.19 22.56 -30.92
C PHE A 147 -30.43 23.10 -30.22
N SER A 148 -31.51 23.37 -30.96
CA SER A 148 -32.80 23.89 -30.45
C SER A 148 -32.76 25.15 -29.55
N GLY A 149 -31.58 25.75 -29.33
CA GLY A 149 -31.35 26.92 -28.46
C GLY A 149 -30.90 26.56 -27.03
N ASP A 150 -31.27 25.38 -26.53
CA ASP A 150 -30.96 24.93 -25.16
C ASP A 150 -30.43 23.48 -25.08
N GLY A 151 -30.28 22.81 -26.23
CA GLY A 151 -29.81 21.43 -26.33
C GLY A 151 -30.89 20.37 -26.17
N LYS A 152 -32.15 20.76 -25.94
CA LYS A 152 -33.27 19.87 -25.65
C LYS A 152 -34.43 20.14 -26.60
N LEU A 153 -35.06 19.08 -27.09
CA LEU A 153 -36.14 19.18 -28.05
C LEU A 153 -37.20 18.16 -27.73
N THR A 154 -38.47 18.56 -27.81
CA THR A 154 -39.61 17.66 -27.77
C THR A 154 -40.39 17.76 -29.08
N THR A 155 -40.90 16.63 -29.56
CA THR A 155 -41.68 16.59 -30.80
C THR A 155 -42.95 15.79 -30.60
N ASP A 156 -44.05 16.53 -30.50
CA ASP A 156 -45.42 16.03 -30.55
C ASP A 156 -45.85 15.77 -32.01
N PHE A 157 -46.50 14.66 -32.31
CA PHE A 157 -47.13 14.40 -33.60
C PHE A 157 -48.57 14.93 -33.67
N ARG A 158 -49.42 14.56 -32.71
CA ARG A 158 -50.89 14.70 -32.79
C ARG A 158 -51.58 14.98 -31.43
N GLY A 159 -50.82 15.32 -30.39
CA GLY A 159 -51.27 15.63 -29.04
C GLY A 159 -51.54 14.40 -28.16
N PHE A 160 -50.94 13.27 -28.50
CA PHE A 160 -51.06 11.99 -27.80
C PHE A 160 -49.65 11.43 -27.51
N THR A 161 -49.57 10.25 -26.90
CA THR A 161 -48.30 9.62 -26.55
C THR A 161 -47.46 9.29 -27.78
N ASP A 162 -46.26 9.85 -27.82
CA ASP A 162 -45.23 9.64 -28.81
C ASP A 162 -43.91 9.30 -28.12
N GLN A 163 -43.19 8.30 -28.62
CA GLN A 163 -41.94 7.85 -28.02
C GLN A 163 -40.88 7.61 -29.08
N GLY A 164 -39.65 8.07 -28.83
CA GLY A 164 -38.49 7.74 -29.66
C GLY A 164 -37.69 6.60 -29.03
N THR A 165 -37.50 5.50 -29.77
CA THR A 165 -36.80 4.31 -29.30
C THR A 165 -35.38 4.20 -29.85
N SER A 166 -35.14 4.75 -31.05
CA SER A 166 -33.86 4.63 -31.74
C SER A 166 -33.52 5.88 -32.53
N VAL A 167 -32.22 6.16 -32.65
CA VAL A 167 -31.70 7.31 -33.37
C VAL A 167 -30.56 6.90 -34.30
N ALA A 168 -30.57 7.41 -35.52
CA ALA A 168 -29.51 7.22 -36.50
C ALA A 168 -29.09 8.55 -37.13
N LEU A 169 -27.83 8.61 -37.57
CA LEU A 169 -27.22 9.80 -38.15
C LEU A 169 -26.99 9.59 -39.64
N GLN A 170 -27.46 10.53 -40.45
CA GLN A 170 -27.16 10.56 -41.89
C GLN A 170 -25.82 11.26 -42.15
N GLN A 171 -25.19 10.95 -43.29
CA GLN A 171 -23.89 11.52 -43.66
C GLN A 171 -23.88 13.05 -43.80
N ASP A 172 -25.02 13.64 -44.11
CA ASP A 172 -25.21 15.10 -44.22
C ASP A 172 -25.44 15.78 -42.86
N GLY A 173 -25.35 15.02 -41.77
CA GLY A 173 -25.51 15.51 -40.40
C GLY A 173 -26.97 15.54 -39.92
N LYS A 174 -27.95 15.14 -40.74
CA LYS A 174 -29.34 15.02 -40.29
C LYS A 174 -29.48 13.88 -39.28
N ILE A 175 -30.42 14.05 -38.35
CA ILE A 175 -30.71 13.11 -37.27
C ILE A 175 -32.08 12.51 -37.55
N VAL A 176 -32.15 11.18 -37.64
CA VAL A 176 -33.40 10.44 -37.83
C VAL A 176 -33.72 9.69 -36.55
N VAL A 177 -34.91 9.92 -36.02
CA VAL A 177 -35.47 9.21 -34.88
C VAL A 177 -36.58 8.28 -35.37
N ALA A 178 -36.60 7.05 -34.86
CA ALA A 178 -37.72 6.14 -34.99
C ALA A 178 -38.31 5.79 -33.61
N GLY A 179 -39.59 5.45 -33.61
CA GLY A 179 -40.31 4.95 -32.44
C GLY A 179 -41.79 4.82 -32.76
N SER A 180 -42.67 5.27 -31.87
CA SER A 180 -44.12 5.09 -32.00
C SER A 180 -44.85 6.40 -31.78
N SER A 181 -45.98 6.60 -32.46
CA SER A 181 -46.85 7.76 -32.27
C SER A 181 -48.31 7.33 -32.20
N ASN A 182 -49.02 7.78 -31.17
CA ASN A 182 -50.42 7.45 -30.98
C ASN A 182 -51.31 8.37 -31.82
N ASN A 183 -52.19 7.79 -32.63
CA ASN A 183 -53.12 8.55 -33.47
C ASN A 183 -54.49 8.82 -32.80
N GLY A 184 -54.64 8.45 -31.52
CA GLY A 184 -55.87 8.51 -30.74
C GLY A 184 -56.65 7.18 -30.70
N HIS A 185 -56.18 6.15 -31.41
CA HIS A 185 -56.77 4.81 -31.45
C HIS A 185 -55.73 3.72 -31.18
N ASP A 186 -54.60 3.78 -31.87
CA ASP A 186 -53.45 2.88 -31.77
C ASP A 186 -52.14 3.64 -31.99
N ASP A 187 -51.03 2.95 -31.75
CA ASP A 187 -49.68 3.47 -31.93
C ASP A 187 -49.19 3.07 -33.33
N ASP A 188 -48.67 3.99 -34.12
CA ASP A 188 -48.11 3.70 -35.45
C ASP A 188 -46.58 3.85 -35.42
N PHE A 189 -45.85 3.21 -36.36
CA PHE A 189 -44.43 3.51 -36.56
C PHE A 189 -44.24 5.01 -36.80
N ALA A 190 -43.46 5.67 -35.97
CA ALA A 190 -43.16 7.09 -36.09
C ALA A 190 -41.71 7.30 -36.52
N LEU A 191 -41.50 8.12 -37.55
CA LEU A 191 -40.18 8.62 -37.94
C LEU A 191 -40.19 10.15 -37.91
N VAL A 192 -39.14 10.73 -37.32
CA VAL A 192 -38.90 12.17 -37.34
C VAL A 192 -37.50 12.44 -37.85
N ARG A 193 -37.34 13.44 -38.71
CA ARG A 193 -36.03 13.92 -39.14
C ARG A 193 -35.77 15.36 -38.74
N TYR A 194 -34.61 15.57 -38.13
CA TYR A 194 -34.12 16.87 -37.72
C TYR A 194 -32.88 17.28 -38.53
N ASN A 195 -32.78 18.56 -38.80
CA ASN A 195 -31.57 19.20 -39.30
C ASN A 195 -30.48 19.24 -38.21
N PRO A 196 -29.21 19.49 -38.57
CA PRO A 196 -28.12 19.58 -37.60
C PRO A 196 -28.31 20.67 -36.51
N ASP A 197 -29.22 21.61 -36.68
CA ASP A 197 -29.55 22.64 -35.66
C ASP A 197 -30.74 22.24 -34.75
N GLY A 198 -31.37 21.09 -34.99
CA GLY A 198 -32.52 20.60 -34.24
C GLY A 198 -33.87 21.04 -34.81
N SER A 199 -33.91 21.85 -35.87
CA SER A 199 -35.17 22.14 -36.57
C SER A 199 -35.67 20.91 -37.33
N LEU A 200 -36.99 20.75 -37.47
CA LEU A 200 -37.57 19.69 -38.29
C LEU A 200 -37.23 19.87 -39.77
N ASP A 201 -36.86 18.78 -40.46
CA ASP A 201 -36.59 18.80 -41.90
C ASP A 201 -37.89 18.76 -42.70
N SER A 202 -38.30 19.90 -43.24
CA SER A 202 -39.52 20.02 -44.05
C SER A 202 -39.54 19.17 -45.33
N HIS A 203 -38.41 18.62 -45.77
CA HIS A 203 -38.32 17.74 -46.94
C HIS A 203 -38.45 16.25 -46.61
N PHE A 204 -38.72 15.92 -45.34
CA PHE A 204 -38.95 14.55 -44.88
C PHE A 204 -40.41 14.36 -44.49
N GLY A 205 -41.11 13.42 -45.15
CA GLY A 205 -42.51 13.13 -44.85
C GLY A 205 -43.39 14.38 -44.87
N GLN A 206 -44.27 14.52 -43.88
CA GLN A 206 -45.10 15.72 -43.70
C GLN A 206 -44.48 16.63 -42.64
N GLY A 207 -43.72 17.64 -43.08
CA GLY A 207 -43.14 18.66 -42.18
C GLY A 207 -42.08 18.12 -41.22
N GLY A 208 -41.33 17.08 -41.63
CA GLY A 208 -40.29 16.43 -40.83
C GLY A 208 -40.76 15.18 -40.10
N LYS A 209 -42.04 14.84 -40.17
CA LYS A 209 -42.67 13.75 -39.42
C LYS A 209 -43.36 12.77 -40.36
N LEU A 210 -43.37 11.50 -39.98
CA LEU A 210 -43.99 10.42 -40.73
C LEU A 210 -44.56 9.37 -39.78
N GLY A 211 -45.81 8.99 -40.00
CA GLY A 211 -46.45 7.84 -39.36
C GLY A 211 -46.69 6.75 -40.40
N THR A 212 -46.42 5.50 -40.06
CA THR A 212 -46.61 4.34 -40.94
C THR A 212 -47.41 3.26 -40.22
N ASP A 213 -48.66 3.14 -40.62
CA ASP A 213 -49.55 2.03 -40.25
C ASP A 213 -49.33 0.86 -41.22
N PHE A 214 -49.18 -0.36 -40.70
CA PHE A 214 -49.04 -1.60 -41.46
C PHE A 214 -50.38 -2.29 -41.70
N SER A 215 -51.21 -2.43 -40.66
CA SER A 215 -52.35 -3.35 -40.64
C SER A 215 -53.63 -2.81 -39.98
N GLY A 216 -53.64 -1.54 -39.56
CA GLY A 216 -54.75 -0.85 -38.89
C GLY A 216 -54.85 -1.13 -37.39
N GLY A 217 -53.76 -1.56 -36.77
CA GLY A 217 -53.62 -1.76 -35.32
C GLY A 217 -52.24 -1.30 -34.85
N SER A 218 -51.90 -1.50 -33.57
CA SER A 218 -50.65 -0.96 -33.03
C SER A 218 -49.39 -1.52 -33.69
N ASP A 219 -48.50 -0.63 -34.10
CA ASP A 219 -47.20 -0.86 -34.69
C ASP A 219 -46.12 -0.09 -33.89
N PHE A 220 -45.11 -0.80 -33.39
CA PHE A 220 -44.04 -0.22 -32.57
C PHE A 220 -42.70 -0.35 -33.25
N ALA A 221 -42.02 0.77 -33.53
CA ALA A 221 -40.65 0.73 -34.06
C ALA A 221 -39.63 0.63 -32.91
N ASN A 222 -38.67 -0.28 -33.04
CA ASN A 222 -37.61 -0.51 -32.05
C ASN A 222 -36.23 -0.02 -32.53
N HIS A 223 -35.97 0.00 -33.84
CA HIS A 223 -34.66 0.35 -34.37
C HIS A 223 -34.73 1.03 -35.73
N VAL A 224 -33.84 2.02 -35.96
CA VAL A 224 -33.60 2.64 -37.27
C VAL A 224 -32.15 2.52 -37.68
N GLN A 225 -31.92 2.13 -38.94
CA GLN A 225 -30.60 2.05 -39.54
C GLN A 225 -30.54 2.81 -40.87
N VAL A 226 -29.50 3.63 -41.05
CA VAL A 226 -29.17 4.26 -42.33
C VAL A 226 -28.39 3.27 -43.18
N LEU A 227 -28.94 2.86 -44.32
CA LEU A 227 -28.29 1.96 -45.27
C LEU A 227 -27.22 2.71 -46.08
N ALA A 228 -26.25 1.98 -46.65
CA ALA A 228 -25.15 2.58 -47.42
C ALA A 228 -25.59 3.42 -48.64
N ASN A 229 -26.79 3.16 -49.17
CA ASN A 229 -27.40 3.92 -50.26
C ASN A 229 -28.23 5.14 -49.80
N GLY A 230 -28.21 5.46 -48.50
CA GLY A 230 -28.95 6.58 -47.91
C GLY A 230 -30.42 6.31 -47.62
N LYS A 231 -30.95 5.12 -47.93
CA LYS A 231 -32.28 4.67 -47.51
C LYS A 231 -32.30 4.38 -46.01
N LEU A 232 -33.49 4.44 -45.41
CA LEU A 232 -33.70 4.16 -43.99
C LEU A 232 -34.41 2.82 -43.85
N MET A 233 -33.89 1.92 -43.03
CA MET A 233 -34.59 0.72 -42.59
C MET A 233 -35.07 0.92 -41.17
N VAL A 234 -36.35 0.68 -40.92
CA VAL A 234 -36.94 0.70 -39.59
C VAL A 234 -37.56 -0.65 -39.32
N LEU A 235 -37.32 -1.19 -38.12
CA LEU A 235 -37.85 -2.48 -37.70
C LEU A 235 -38.49 -2.40 -36.33
N GLY A 236 -39.37 -3.35 -36.05
CA GLY A 236 -40.10 -3.44 -34.81
C GLY A 236 -41.15 -4.54 -34.85
N SER A 237 -42.34 -4.24 -34.38
CA SER A 237 -43.47 -5.17 -34.32
C SER A 237 -44.75 -4.50 -34.83
N SER A 238 -45.63 -5.27 -35.49
CA SER A 238 -46.91 -4.79 -36.03
C SER A 238 -48.04 -5.70 -35.61
N ALA A 239 -49.22 -5.16 -35.35
CA ALA A 239 -50.39 -5.97 -35.01
C ALA A 239 -50.66 -7.02 -36.09
N SER A 240 -50.77 -8.29 -35.67
CA SER A 240 -50.94 -9.40 -36.61
C SER A 240 -52.26 -9.32 -37.36
N THR A 241 -52.25 -9.57 -38.67
CA THR A 241 -53.46 -9.60 -39.52
C THR A 241 -54.13 -10.96 -39.57
N VAL A 242 -53.46 -12.00 -39.07
CA VAL A 242 -53.88 -13.41 -39.19
C VAL A 242 -54.08 -14.10 -37.83
N GLY A 243 -53.83 -13.41 -36.71
CA GLY A 243 -53.88 -13.95 -35.34
C GLY A 243 -54.09 -12.90 -34.25
N GLN A 244 -53.80 -13.27 -33.00
CA GLN A 244 -53.73 -12.35 -31.85
C GLN A 244 -52.24 -12.13 -31.53
N GLY A 245 -51.81 -10.89 -31.33
CA GLY A 245 -50.42 -10.56 -31.01
C GLY A 245 -49.76 -9.66 -32.05
N PHE A 246 -48.44 -9.73 -32.14
CA PHE A 246 -47.61 -8.89 -33.00
C PHE A 246 -46.70 -9.72 -33.90
N ASP A 247 -46.52 -9.32 -35.16
CA ASP A 247 -45.58 -9.94 -36.08
C ASP A 247 -44.31 -9.09 -36.21
N PHE A 248 -43.17 -9.67 -36.64
CA PHE A 248 -41.98 -8.88 -37.02
C PHE A 248 -42.37 -7.89 -38.10
N ALA A 249 -42.02 -6.62 -37.94
CA ALA A 249 -42.33 -5.57 -38.90
C ALA A 249 -41.08 -4.83 -39.36
N LEU A 250 -40.94 -4.66 -40.68
CA LEU A 250 -39.89 -3.90 -41.34
C LEU A 250 -40.51 -2.91 -42.32
N ALA A 251 -40.08 -1.65 -42.28
CA ALA A 251 -40.39 -0.65 -43.28
C ALA A 251 -39.10 -0.05 -43.84
N ARG A 252 -39.02 0.06 -45.17
CA ARG A 252 -37.92 0.77 -45.84
C ARG A 252 -38.40 2.07 -46.45
N TYR A 253 -37.66 3.13 -46.18
CA TYR A 253 -37.95 4.48 -46.68
C TYR A 253 -36.82 4.99 -47.56
N ASN A 254 -37.20 5.78 -48.56
CA ASN A 254 -36.28 6.61 -49.32
C ASN A 254 -35.75 7.76 -48.46
N SER A 255 -34.74 8.47 -48.97
CA SER A 255 -34.14 9.60 -48.27
C SER A 255 -35.07 10.81 -48.09
N ASP A 256 -36.25 10.84 -48.72
CA ASP A 256 -37.29 11.85 -48.49
C ASP A 256 -38.39 11.38 -47.52
N GLY A 257 -38.28 10.17 -46.98
CA GLY A 257 -39.26 9.57 -46.08
C GLY A 257 -40.44 8.90 -46.79
N SER A 258 -40.49 8.89 -48.12
CA SER A 258 -41.46 8.05 -48.84
C SER A 258 -41.12 6.56 -48.68
N LEU A 259 -42.13 5.70 -48.61
CA LEU A 259 -41.92 4.25 -48.58
C LEU A 259 -41.27 3.76 -49.89
N ASP A 260 -40.30 2.87 -49.76
CA ASP A 260 -39.57 2.31 -50.88
C ASP A 260 -40.29 1.09 -51.47
N SER A 261 -41.06 1.32 -52.53
CA SER A 261 -41.81 0.25 -53.22
C SER A 261 -40.92 -0.87 -53.79
N SER A 262 -39.58 -0.70 -53.85
CA SER A 262 -38.67 -1.78 -54.23
C SER A 262 -38.41 -2.78 -53.09
N PHE A 263 -38.97 -2.57 -51.91
CA PHE A 263 -38.92 -3.47 -50.75
C PHE A 263 -40.32 -4.04 -50.51
N SER A 264 -40.50 -5.35 -50.60
CA SER A 264 -41.80 -6.02 -50.41
C SER A 264 -42.94 -5.54 -51.34
N GLY A 265 -42.65 -4.69 -52.33
CA GLY A 265 -43.61 -4.13 -53.28
C GLY A 265 -44.23 -2.79 -52.86
N ASP A 266 -44.40 -2.55 -51.56
CA ASP A 266 -45.03 -1.33 -51.01
C ASP A 266 -44.19 -0.63 -49.92
N GLY A 267 -42.99 -1.15 -49.65
CA GLY A 267 -42.08 -0.63 -48.63
C GLY A 267 -42.30 -1.19 -47.23
N LYS A 268 -43.30 -2.05 -47.03
CA LYS A 268 -43.68 -2.62 -45.72
C LYS A 268 -43.64 -4.15 -45.77
N LEU A 269 -43.15 -4.75 -44.70
CA LEU A 269 -43.04 -6.19 -44.57
C LEU A 269 -43.41 -6.60 -43.16
N THR A 270 -44.43 -7.44 -43.02
CA THR A 270 -44.67 -8.20 -41.78
C THR A 270 -44.26 -9.65 -41.98
N THR A 271 -43.75 -10.30 -40.94
CA THR A 271 -43.39 -11.71 -40.98
C THR A 271 -43.74 -12.40 -39.67
N ASP A 272 -44.74 -13.27 -39.74
CA ASP A 272 -45.10 -14.19 -38.67
C ASP A 272 -44.03 -15.32 -38.59
N LEU A 273 -43.41 -15.46 -37.42
CA LEU A 273 -42.43 -16.50 -37.10
C LEU A 273 -43.05 -17.68 -36.36
N SER A 274 -44.09 -17.46 -35.53
CA SER A 274 -44.61 -18.51 -34.65
C SER A 274 -46.09 -18.42 -34.25
N GLY A 275 -46.82 -17.42 -34.74
CA GLY A 275 -48.26 -17.24 -34.63
C GLY A 275 -48.75 -16.41 -33.44
N TRP A 276 -47.84 -15.84 -32.63
CA TRP A 276 -48.17 -14.95 -31.49
C TRP A 276 -47.26 -13.71 -31.50
N ASN A 277 -46.65 -13.33 -30.37
CA ASN A 277 -45.86 -12.11 -30.27
C ASN A 277 -44.43 -12.32 -30.75
N ASP A 278 -44.12 -11.70 -31.88
CA ASP A 278 -42.84 -11.69 -32.52
C ASP A 278 -42.36 -10.22 -32.60
N GLN A 279 -41.19 -9.93 -32.04
CA GLN A 279 -40.62 -8.58 -31.99
C GLN A 279 -39.24 -8.54 -32.65
N ALA A 280 -39.08 -7.70 -33.67
CA ALA A 280 -37.76 -7.36 -34.19
C ALA A 280 -37.13 -6.25 -33.34
N VAL A 281 -35.88 -6.42 -32.94
CA VAL A 281 -35.18 -5.52 -32.00
C VAL A 281 -33.98 -4.85 -32.65
N ASN A 282 -33.20 -5.56 -33.46
CA ASN A 282 -31.97 -5.02 -34.05
C ASN A 282 -31.65 -5.66 -35.41
N MET A 283 -30.74 -5.05 -36.18
CA MET A 283 -30.30 -5.59 -37.47
C MET A 283 -28.85 -5.31 -37.81
N ALA A 284 -28.28 -6.21 -38.61
CA ALA A 284 -27.01 -6.04 -39.29
C ALA A 284 -27.17 -6.27 -40.80
N VAL A 285 -26.44 -5.49 -41.60
CA VAL A 285 -26.40 -5.64 -43.06
C VAL A 285 -25.14 -6.41 -43.45
N GLN A 286 -25.31 -7.51 -44.16
CA GLN A 286 -24.19 -8.27 -44.72
C GLN A 286 -23.59 -7.53 -45.93
N ALA A 287 -22.33 -7.83 -46.27
CA ALA A 287 -21.64 -7.18 -47.39
C ALA A 287 -22.32 -7.40 -48.76
N ASP A 288 -23.12 -8.45 -48.92
CA ASP A 288 -23.92 -8.74 -50.11
C ASP A 288 -25.28 -8.01 -50.12
N GLY A 289 -25.56 -7.19 -49.10
CA GLY A 289 -26.79 -6.42 -48.96
C GLY A 289 -27.94 -7.17 -48.29
N LYS A 290 -27.75 -8.43 -47.85
CA LYS A 290 -28.75 -9.14 -47.06
C LYS A 290 -28.89 -8.55 -45.66
N LEU A 291 -30.08 -8.66 -45.11
CA LEU A 291 -30.46 -8.10 -43.82
C LEU A 291 -30.59 -9.24 -42.82
N VAL A 292 -29.79 -9.23 -41.75
CA VAL A 292 -29.92 -10.15 -40.62
C VAL A 292 -30.62 -9.39 -39.50
N VAL A 293 -31.84 -9.81 -39.18
CA VAL A 293 -32.69 -9.17 -38.17
C VAL A 293 -32.83 -10.11 -36.99
N VAL A 294 -32.69 -9.58 -35.78
CA VAL A 294 -32.80 -10.34 -34.54
C VAL A 294 -33.86 -9.76 -33.62
N GLY A 295 -34.37 -10.60 -32.72
CA GLY A 295 -35.25 -10.20 -31.65
C GLY A 295 -35.79 -11.41 -30.91
N SER A 296 -37.08 -11.38 -30.58
CA SER A 296 -37.73 -12.44 -29.81
C SER A 296 -39.01 -12.93 -30.48
N VAL A 297 -39.33 -14.20 -30.27
CA VAL A 297 -40.50 -14.88 -30.84
C VAL A 297 -41.23 -15.63 -29.73
N GLN A 298 -42.55 -15.56 -29.66
CA GLN A 298 -43.35 -16.29 -28.67
C GLN A 298 -44.00 -17.52 -29.32
N PRO A 299 -43.47 -18.75 -29.14
CA PRO A 299 -44.03 -19.94 -29.77
C PRO A 299 -45.51 -20.15 -29.43
N ALA A 300 -46.28 -20.68 -30.38
CA ALA A 300 -47.70 -20.93 -30.18
C ALA A 300 -48.02 -21.76 -28.92
N GLY A 301 -48.84 -21.19 -28.04
CA GLY A 301 -49.23 -21.81 -26.77
C GLY A 301 -48.22 -21.66 -25.62
N SER A 302 -47.11 -20.95 -25.84
CA SER A 302 -46.13 -20.60 -24.81
C SER A 302 -46.46 -19.27 -24.15
N SER A 303 -46.12 -19.08 -22.87
CA SER A 303 -46.07 -17.76 -22.22
C SER A 303 -44.66 -17.13 -22.25
N TYR A 304 -43.72 -17.78 -22.93
CA TYR A 304 -42.31 -17.44 -22.94
C TYR A 304 -41.80 -17.17 -24.35
N THR A 305 -40.77 -16.34 -24.45
CA THR A 305 -40.13 -15.98 -25.72
C THR A 305 -38.83 -16.74 -25.95
N ASN A 306 -38.48 -16.94 -27.22
CA ASN A 306 -37.21 -17.50 -27.67
C ASN A 306 -36.45 -16.46 -28.49
N ILE A 307 -35.13 -16.66 -28.67
CA ILE A 307 -34.34 -15.84 -29.59
C ILE A 307 -34.74 -16.15 -31.03
N ALA A 308 -34.94 -15.10 -31.82
CA ALA A 308 -35.26 -15.20 -33.24
C ALA A 308 -34.22 -14.47 -34.10
N ILE A 309 -33.83 -15.12 -35.20
CA ILE A 309 -33.03 -14.53 -36.27
C ILE A 309 -33.73 -14.83 -37.59
N ILE A 310 -33.92 -13.81 -38.40
CA ILE A 310 -34.42 -13.95 -39.77
C ILE A 310 -33.47 -13.24 -40.72
N ARG A 311 -33.21 -13.86 -41.87
CA ARG A 311 -32.45 -13.23 -42.94
C ARG A 311 -33.33 -12.91 -44.13
N TYR A 312 -33.34 -11.63 -44.51
CA TYR A 312 -33.99 -11.14 -45.72
C TYR A 312 -32.96 -10.80 -46.80
N ASN A 313 -33.37 -10.94 -48.06
CA ASN A 313 -32.69 -10.34 -49.19
C ASN A 313 -32.90 -8.81 -49.18
N SER A 314 -32.12 -8.11 -50.00
CA SER A 314 -32.21 -6.66 -50.12
C SER A 314 -33.55 -6.16 -50.70
N ASP A 315 -34.42 -7.02 -51.23
CA ASP A 315 -35.77 -6.67 -51.67
C ASP A 315 -36.86 -6.99 -50.62
N GLY A 316 -36.49 -7.52 -49.45
CA GLY A 316 -37.42 -7.90 -48.38
C GLY A 316 -37.93 -9.33 -48.48
N SER A 317 -37.62 -10.07 -49.55
CA SER A 317 -37.94 -11.50 -49.60
C SER A 317 -37.09 -12.28 -48.59
N VAL A 318 -37.66 -13.32 -47.98
CA VAL A 318 -36.93 -14.18 -47.03
C VAL A 318 -35.86 -15.01 -47.75
N ASP A 319 -34.64 -15.07 -47.21
CA ASP A 319 -33.57 -15.90 -47.77
C ASP A 319 -33.73 -17.37 -47.37
N GLY A 320 -34.34 -18.17 -48.24
CA GLY A 320 -34.56 -19.60 -48.00
C GLY A 320 -33.30 -20.45 -47.77
N HIS A 321 -32.09 -19.92 -48.00
CA HIS A 321 -30.83 -20.64 -47.75
C HIS A 321 -30.26 -20.41 -46.34
N PHE A 322 -30.96 -19.66 -45.49
CA PHE A 322 -30.58 -19.39 -44.11
C PHE A 322 -31.44 -20.18 -43.12
N GLY A 323 -30.83 -20.89 -42.17
CA GLY A 323 -31.56 -21.64 -41.15
C GLY A 323 -32.63 -22.57 -41.75
N SER A 324 -33.81 -22.59 -41.14
CA SER A 324 -34.99 -23.28 -41.65
C SER A 324 -35.88 -22.28 -42.40
N ASN A 325 -35.80 -22.26 -43.73
CA ASN A 325 -36.56 -21.34 -44.61
C ASN A 325 -36.39 -19.85 -44.27
N GLY A 326 -35.16 -19.43 -44.00
CA GLY A 326 -34.79 -18.06 -43.67
C GLY A 326 -34.82 -17.71 -42.20
N LYS A 327 -35.21 -18.64 -41.33
CA LYS A 327 -35.48 -18.42 -39.90
C LYS A 327 -34.60 -19.30 -39.03
N VAL A 328 -34.19 -18.76 -37.89
CA VAL A 328 -33.53 -19.49 -36.80
C VAL A 328 -34.22 -19.09 -35.50
N ILE A 329 -34.74 -20.08 -34.78
CA ILE A 329 -35.32 -19.90 -33.45
C ILE A 329 -34.45 -20.69 -32.49
N THR A 330 -34.01 -20.05 -31.42
CA THR A 330 -33.14 -20.66 -30.40
C THR A 330 -33.80 -20.46 -29.04
N ASP A 331 -34.30 -21.56 -28.48
CA ASP A 331 -34.69 -21.67 -27.08
C ASP A 331 -33.41 -21.90 -26.27
N LEU A 332 -33.15 -21.05 -25.27
CA LEU A 332 -32.02 -21.19 -24.34
C LEU A 332 -32.47 -21.63 -22.95
N SER A 333 -33.71 -21.33 -22.58
CA SER A 333 -34.26 -21.65 -21.27
C SER A 333 -35.67 -22.25 -21.42
N PRO A 334 -35.83 -23.57 -21.22
CA PRO A 334 -37.14 -24.19 -21.29
C PRO A 334 -38.09 -23.56 -20.27
N ASN A 335 -39.13 -22.88 -20.77
CA ASN A 335 -40.08 -22.07 -19.97
C ASN A 335 -39.49 -20.77 -19.39
N GLY A 336 -38.50 -20.15 -20.04
CA GLY A 336 -37.99 -18.83 -19.70
C GLY A 336 -38.00 -17.89 -20.91
N ASN A 337 -38.00 -16.58 -20.66
CA ASN A 337 -37.92 -15.59 -21.73
C ASN A 337 -36.49 -15.45 -22.21
N ASP A 338 -36.27 -15.70 -23.48
CA ASP A 338 -35.04 -15.42 -24.20
C ASP A 338 -35.31 -14.35 -25.27
N SER A 339 -34.38 -13.42 -25.43
CA SER A 339 -34.47 -12.33 -26.41
C SER A 339 -33.08 -11.95 -26.90
N ALA A 340 -32.98 -11.60 -28.18
CA ALA A 340 -31.80 -10.97 -28.75
C ALA A 340 -31.95 -9.45 -28.71
N ASP A 341 -30.90 -8.77 -28.24
CA ASP A 341 -30.88 -7.32 -28.09
C ASP A 341 -30.01 -6.64 -29.17
N SER A 342 -28.98 -7.33 -29.66
CA SER A 342 -28.08 -6.80 -30.68
C SER A 342 -27.44 -7.89 -31.54
N VAL A 343 -27.03 -7.51 -32.74
CA VAL A 343 -26.43 -8.39 -33.74
C VAL A 343 -25.32 -7.69 -34.52
N THR A 344 -24.27 -8.43 -34.85
CA THR A 344 -23.24 -7.99 -35.80
C THR A 344 -22.83 -9.12 -36.74
N VAL A 345 -22.39 -8.75 -37.93
CA VAL A 345 -21.87 -9.69 -38.93
C VAL A 345 -20.35 -9.53 -38.99
N GLN A 346 -19.64 -10.62 -38.72
CA GLN A 346 -18.19 -10.68 -38.75
C GLN A 346 -17.67 -10.71 -40.20
N ALA A 347 -16.39 -10.36 -40.39
CA ALA A 347 -15.76 -10.31 -41.71
C ALA A 347 -15.76 -11.66 -42.45
N ASP A 348 -15.79 -12.78 -41.72
CA ASP A 348 -15.90 -14.14 -42.28
C ASP A 348 -17.36 -14.56 -42.58
N GLY A 349 -18.31 -13.65 -42.40
CA GLY A 349 -19.74 -13.86 -42.64
C GLY A 349 -20.49 -14.53 -41.49
N LYS A 350 -19.82 -14.86 -40.36
CA LYS A 350 -20.51 -15.33 -39.16
C LYS A 350 -21.33 -14.22 -38.51
N ILE A 351 -22.37 -14.60 -37.79
CA ILE A 351 -23.34 -13.70 -37.17
C ILE A 351 -23.20 -13.85 -35.66
N LEU A 352 -22.84 -12.78 -34.97
CA LEU A 352 -22.75 -12.74 -33.52
C LEU A 352 -23.98 -12.03 -32.96
N VAL A 353 -24.68 -12.67 -32.04
CA VAL A 353 -25.91 -12.19 -31.40
C VAL A 353 -25.67 -12.12 -29.90
N ILE A 354 -26.08 -11.01 -29.29
CA ILE A 354 -26.10 -10.86 -27.83
C ILE A 354 -27.52 -10.58 -27.36
N GLY A 355 -27.83 -10.97 -26.14
CA GLY A 355 -29.14 -10.71 -25.55
C GLY A 355 -29.23 -11.19 -24.11
N HIS A 356 -30.41 -11.66 -23.72
CA HIS A 356 -30.66 -12.19 -22.39
C HIS A 356 -31.59 -13.42 -22.37
N SER A 357 -31.54 -14.18 -21.28
CA SER A 357 -32.28 -15.42 -21.04
C SER A 357 -32.72 -15.55 -19.57
N ASN A 358 -33.90 -16.12 -19.31
CA ASN A 358 -34.38 -16.44 -17.96
C ASN A 358 -33.99 -17.86 -17.52
N TYR A 359 -32.71 -18.19 -17.68
CA TYR A 359 -32.18 -19.52 -17.40
C TYR A 359 -32.31 -19.90 -15.91
N GLN A 360 -32.85 -21.10 -15.62
CA GLN A 360 -32.97 -21.68 -14.26
C GLN A 360 -33.71 -20.77 -13.23
N GLY A 361 -34.60 -19.90 -13.69
CA GLY A 361 -35.30 -18.95 -12.80
C GLY A 361 -34.47 -17.73 -12.39
N LYS A 362 -33.27 -17.53 -12.94
CA LYS A 362 -32.50 -16.27 -12.85
C LYS A 362 -32.97 -15.33 -13.98
N PRO A 363 -33.66 -14.21 -13.68
CA PRO A 363 -34.13 -13.31 -14.71
C PRO A 363 -32.97 -12.55 -15.38
N ASN A 364 -33.05 -12.34 -16.70
CA ASN A 364 -32.15 -11.50 -17.51
C ASN A 364 -30.66 -11.90 -17.48
N SER A 365 -30.36 -13.20 -17.54
CA SER A 365 -28.98 -13.67 -17.69
C SER A 365 -28.42 -13.30 -19.06
N PHE A 366 -27.27 -12.64 -19.12
CA PHE A 366 -26.60 -12.28 -20.38
C PHE A 366 -26.34 -13.53 -21.23
N THR A 367 -26.59 -13.44 -22.53
CA THR A 367 -26.28 -14.50 -23.48
C THR A 367 -25.56 -13.97 -24.71
N MET A 368 -24.66 -14.77 -25.26
CA MET A 368 -23.99 -14.50 -26.52
C MET A 368 -23.90 -15.78 -27.36
N LEU A 369 -24.36 -15.67 -28.60
CA LEU A 369 -24.46 -16.77 -29.54
C LEU A 369 -23.77 -16.39 -30.84
N ARG A 370 -23.08 -17.33 -31.46
CA ARG A 370 -22.56 -17.14 -32.82
C ARG A 370 -23.16 -18.18 -33.75
N TYR A 371 -23.58 -17.71 -34.91
CA TYR A 371 -24.13 -18.51 -35.99
C TYR A 371 -23.21 -18.42 -37.19
N ASN A 372 -23.12 -19.52 -37.94
CA ASN A 372 -22.47 -19.54 -39.24
C ASN A 372 -23.26 -18.69 -40.24
N SER A 373 -22.64 -18.36 -41.37
CA SER A 373 -23.27 -17.58 -42.44
C SER A 373 -24.52 -18.23 -43.04
N ASN A 374 -24.74 -19.53 -42.83
CA ASN A 374 -25.96 -20.25 -43.25
C ASN A 374 -27.02 -20.33 -42.13
N GLY A 375 -26.80 -19.73 -40.97
CA GLY A 375 -27.76 -19.71 -39.85
C GLY A 375 -27.71 -20.93 -38.94
N THR A 376 -26.82 -21.90 -39.18
CA THR A 376 -26.56 -22.94 -38.17
C THR A 376 -25.77 -22.36 -37.02
N LEU A 377 -26.02 -22.81 -35.79
CA LEU A 377 -25.23 -22.42 -34.64
C LEU A 377 -23.75 -22.81 -34.87
N ASP A 378 -22.82 -21.89 -34.63
CA ASP A 378 -21.39 -22.14 -34.71
C ASP A 378 -20.92 -22.85 -33.44
N THR A 379 -20.95 -24.18 -33.48
CA THR A 379 -20.47 -25.04 -32.39
C THR A 379 -18.95 -24.96 -32.16
N GLY A 380 -18.23 -24.20 -32.99
CA GLY A 380 -16.82 -23.82 -32.82
C GLY A 380 -16.62 -22.54 -32.01
N PHE A 381 -17.68 -21.78 -31.75
CA PHE A 381 -17.62 -20.56 -30.95
C PHE A 381 -17.54 -20.88 -29.46
N ASP A 382 -16.63 -20.18 -28.78
CA ASP A 382 -16.36 -20.31 -27.35
C ASP A 382 -16.17 -21.74 -26.80
N ARG A 383 -15.57 -22.65 -27.59
CA ARG A 383 -15.28 -24.04 -27.18
C ARG A 383 -14.41 -24.19 -25.93
N VAL A 384 -13.72 -23.11 -25.55
CA VAL A 384 -12.83 -23.01 -24.38
C VAL A 384 -13.51 -22.30 -23.20
N ASN A 385 -14.82 -22.00 -23.30
CA ASN A 385 -15.61 -21.34 -22.26
C ASN A 385 -14.95 -20.05 -21.75
N THR A 386 -14.36 -19.30 -22.66
CA THR A 386 -13.65 -18.04 -22.39
C THR A 386 -14.60 -16.89 -22.05
N LEU A 387 -15.91 -17.04 -22.29
CA LEU A 387 -16.89 -15.99 -22.05
C LEU A 387 -17.85 -16.27 -20.89
N ASP A 388 -17.89 -17.49 -20.35
CA ASP A 388 -18.84 -17.84 -19.28
C ASP A 388 -18.37 -18.90 -18.26
N GLY A 389 -17.28 -19.64 -18.45
CA GLY A 389 -16.80 -20.59 -17.44
C GLY A 389 -17.84 -21.60 -16.86
N TYR A 390 -18.25 -22.61 -17.63
CA TYR A 390 -18.24 -24.11 -17.50
C TYR A 390 -19.08 -24.73 -18.63
N PRO A 391 -18.68 -25.84 -19.29
CA PRO A 391 -19.57 -26.65 -20.14
C PRO A 391 -20.12 -27.87 -19.38
N HIS A 392 -21.43 -28.15 -19.49
CA HIS A 392 -22.00 -29.50 -19.27
C HIS A 392 -23.15 -29.82 -20.24
N TYR A 393 -23.19 -31.10 -20.64
CA TYR A 393 -24.12 -31.73 -21.59
C TYR A 393 -25.42 -32.22 -20.94
N LEU A 394 -26.51 -32.33 -21.73
CA LEU A 394 -27.61 -33.25 -21.45
C LEU A 394 -28.01 -34.10 -22.65
N ASN A 395 -28.33 -35.35 -22.31
CA ASN A 395 -28.97 -36.37 -23.14
C ASN A 395 -30.49 -36.15 -23.14
N ASP A 396 -31.03 -35.44 -24.13
CA ASP A 396 -32.32 -35.79 -24.76
C ASP A 396 -32.47 -35.00 -26.07
N GLY A 397 -32.67 -35.69 -27.18
CA GLY A 397 -33.47 -35.17 -28.30
C GLY A 397 -33.10 -33.85 -28.99
N GLY A 398 -31.86 -33.35 -28.90
CA GLY A 398 -31.29 -32.41 -29.87
C GLY A 398 -31.71 -30.94 -29.74
N ILE A 399 -31.01 -30.21 -28.86
CA ILE A 399 -30.43 -28.85 -29.00
C ILE A 399 -29.50 -28.67 -27.79
N PRO A 400 -28.19 -28.35 -27.94
CA PRO A 400 -27.27 -28.27 -26.79
C PRO A 400 -27.36 -26.90 -26.11
N LEU A 401 -27.68 -26.89 -24.81
CA LEU A 401 -27.66 -25.72 -23.93
C LEU A 401 -26.87 -26.04 -22.67
N ILE A 402 -25.88 -25.20 -22.37
CA ILE A 402 -24.88 -25.35 -21.32
C ILE A 402 -25.39 -24.68 -20.02
N ASN A 403 -25.21 -25.39 -18.89
CA ASN A 403 -25.53 -24.91 -17.54
C ASN A 403 -24.27 -24.37 -16.85
N LEU A 404 -24.40 -23.17 -16.27
CA LEU A 404 -23.38 -22.37 -15.59
C LEU A 404 -23.61 -22.34 -14.06
N ASP A 405 -22.99 -23.26 -13.32
CA ASP A 405 -22.68 -23.11 -11.88
C ASP A 405 -21.75 -24.27 -11.43
N ASP A 406 -20.41 -24.07 -11.46
CA ASP A 406 -19.39 -24.53 -10.43
C ASP A 406 -17.87 -24.35 -10.82
N HIS A 407 -17.38 -23.21 -11.36
CA HIS A 407 -15.91 -22.98 -11.59
C HIS A 407 -15.25 -22.16 -10.48
N SER A 408 -14.86 -22.81 -9.39
CA SER A 408 -13.83 -22.19 -8.54
C SER A 408 -12.44 -22.38 -9.18
N ILE A 409 -11.76 -21.29 -9.53
CA ILE A 409 -10.32 -21.31 -9.84
C ILE A 409 -9.61 -21.98 -8.65
N PRO A 410 -8.79 -23.04 -8.86
CA PRO A 410 -8.14 -23.72 -7.75
C PRO A 410 -7.30 -22.70 -6.98
N THR A 411 -7.62 -22.55 -5.70
CA THR A 411 -6.99 -21.56 -4.82
C THR A 411 -6.16 -22.29 -3.78
N TYR A 412 -4.84 -22.20 -3.93
CA TYR A 412 -3.88 -22.61 -2.93
C TYR A 412 -3.70 -21.48 -1.91
N THR A 413 -3.73 -21.80 -0.62
CA THR A 413 -3.29 -20.86 0.42
C THR A 413 -1.90 -21.29 0.87
N GLU A 414 -0.96 -20.38 0.88
CA GLU A 414 0.41 -20.60 1.34
C GLU A 414 0.43 -21.29 2.71
N ASN A 415 1.31 -22.28 2.89
CA ASN A 415 1.43 -23.13 4.08
C ASN A 415 0.25 -24.08 4.37
N TYR A 416 -0.80 -24.12 3.52
CA TYR A 416 -1.89 -25.11 3.63
C TYR A 416 -1.65 -26.35 2.76
N SER A 417 -2.60 -27.27 2.76
CA SER A 417 -2.57 -28.49 1.93
C SER A 417 -2.63 -28.16 0.43
N PRO A 418 -2.01 -28.99 -0.44
CA PRO A 418 -2.11 -28.83 -1.89
C PRO A 418 -3.56 -28.80 -2.37
N VAL A 419 -3.85 -28.00 -3.40
CA VAL A 419 -5.18 -27.87 -4.01
C VAL A 419 -5.26 -28.70 -5.28
N ALA A 420 -6.36 -29.43 -5.49
CA ALA A 420 -6.60 -30.14 -6.75
C ALA A 420 -6.67 -29.12 -7.90
N MET A 421 -5.95 -29.37 -8.99
CA MET A 421 -5.90 -28.44 -10.12
C MET A 421 -7.18 -28.47 -10.96
N ASP A 422 -7.77 -29.64 -11.12
CA ASP A 422 -9.07 -29.83 -11.76
C ASP A 422 -9.64 -31.17 -11.27
N ALA A 423 -10.75 -31.13 -10.53
CA ALA A 423 -11.36 -32.33 -9.95
C ALA A 423 -12.27 -33.08 -10.94
N ASP A 424 -12.59 -32.48 -12.09
CA ASP A 424 -13.60 -32.96 -13.03
C ASP A 424 -12.99 -33.50 -14.34
N VAL A 425 -11.66 -33.62 -14.43
CA VAL A 425 -10.96 -34.15 -15.62
C VAL A 425 -11.50 -35.52 -16.01
N ASP A 426 -11.80 -35.73 -17.28
CA ASP A 426 -11.96 -37.06 -17.87
C ASP A 426 -11.28 -37.10 -19.23
N VAL A 427 -10.72 -38.25 -19.58
CA VAL A 427 -9.94 -38.48 -20.78
C VAL A 427 -10.63 -39.52 -21.61
N SER A 428 -10.91 -39.17 -22.86
CA SER A 428 -11.47 -40.09 -23.82
C SER A 428 -10.70 -40.09 -25.13
N ASP A 429 -10.54 -41.29 -25.64
CA ASP A 429 -10.02 -41.56 -26.96
C ASP A 429 -10.83 -42.73 -27.48
N THR A 430 -11.37 -42.58 -28.70
CA THR A 430 -12.37 -43.53 -29.20
C THR A 430 -11.80 -44.95 -29.28
N GLU A 431 -10.52 -45.07 -29.64
CA GLU A 431 -9.84 -46.34 -29.78
C GLU A 431 -9.34 -46.89 -28.43
N LEU A 432 -8.72 -46.05 -27.60
CA LEU A 432 -8.18 -46.46 -26.31
C LEU A 432 -9.27 -46.74 -25.27
N ASP A 433 -10.41 -46.05 -25.34
CA ASP A 433 -11.59 -46.35 -24.51
C ASP A 433 -12.22 -47.69 -24.91
N ALA A 434 -12.34 -47.94 -26.22
CA ALA A 434 -12.86 -49.21 -26.72
C ALA A 434 -11.93 -50.38 -26.33
N ALA A 435 -10.62 -50.16 -26.32
CA ALA A 435 -9.62 -51.12 -25.85
C ALA A 435 -9.47 -51.14 -24.30
N ASN A 436 -10.02 -50.14 -23.61
CA ASN A 436 -9.80 -49.82 -22.19
C ASN A 436 -8.32 -49.91 -21.78
N ASN A 437 -7.42 -49.38 -22.61
CA ASN A 437 -5.98 -49.55 -22.47
C ASN A 437 -5.22 -48.30 -22.92
N TYR A 438 -4.75 -47.54 -21.93
CA TYR A 438 -4.00 -46.29 -22.08
C TYR A 438 -2.48 -46.50 -21.95
N ASN A 439 -1.97 -47.70 -22.24
CA ASN A 439 -0.53 -47.95 -22.26
C ASN A 439 0.18 -47.02 -23.23
N GLY A 440 1.22 -46.34 -22.76
CA GLY A 440 2.00 -45.39 -23.55
C GLY A 440 1.51 -43.95 -23.43
N ALA A 441 0.29 -43.71 -22.90
CA ALA A 441 -0.19 -42.37 -22.64
C ALA A 441 0.68 -41.66 -21.61
N SER A 442 0.75 -40.34 -21.66
CA SER A 442 1.51 -39.55 -20.71
C SER A 442 0.90 -38.19 -20.46
N VAL A 443 1.14 -37.66 -19.25
CA VAL A 443 0.87 -36.27 -18.91
C VAL A 443 2.15 -35.61 -18.41
N THR A 444 2.45 -34.40 -18.85
CA THR A 444 3.52 -33.57 -18.29
C THR A 444 2.94 -32.25 -17.81
N LEU A 445 3.35 -31.82 -16.62
CA LEU A 445 2.97 -30.56 -15.99
C LEU A 445 4.22 -29.75 -15.69
N VAL A 446 4.18 -28.46 -16.03
CA VAL A 446 5.27 -27.52 -15.78
C VAL A 446 4.70 -26.10 -15.69
N ARG A 447 5.30 -25.24 -14.88
CA ARG A 447 4.94 -23.82 -14.90
C ARG A 447 5.16 -23.22 -16.29
N HIS A 448 4.25 -22.31 -16.67
CA HIS A 448 4.35 -21.53 -17.89
C HIS A 448 5.67 -20.75 -17.94
N GLY A 449 6.42 -20.88 -19.03
CA GLY A 449 7.74 -20.27 -19.18
C GLY A 449 8.90 -21.06 -18.58
N GLY A 450 8.65 -22.19 -17.90
CA GLY A 450 9.70 -23.11 -17.45
C GLY A 450 9.50 -23.63 -16.02
N ALA A 451 10.18 -24.74 -15.71
CA ALA A 451 10.08 -25.39 -14.40
C ALA A 451 10.70 -24.53 -13.29
N ASN A 452 10.06 -24.48 -12.12
CA ASN A 452 10.51 -23.74 -10.95
C ASN A 452 10.47 -24.65 -9.71
N SER A 453 11.55 -24.68 -8.93
CA SER A 453 11.69 -25.58 -7.76
C SER A 453 10.65 -25.40 -6.66
N ASP A 454 10.00 -24.24 -6.62
CA ASP A 454 8.96 -23.92 -5.64
C ASP A 454 7.62 -24.58 -5.99
N ASP A 455 7.44 -25.02 -7.25
CA ASP A 455 6.25 -25.73 -7.69
C ASP A 455 6.32 -27.21 -7.32
N GLN A 456 5.31 -27.69 -6.59
CA GLN A 456 5.24 -29.09 -6.20
C GLN A 456 3.87 -29.69 -6.50
N PHE A 457 3.89 -30.87 -7.12
CA PHE A 457 2.71 -31.62 -7.54
C PHE A 457 2.52 -32.87 -6.68
N PHE A 458 1.25 -33.19 -6.39
CA PHE A 458 0.82 -34.27 -5.50
C PHE A 458 -0.34 -35.05 -6.13
N LEU A 459 -0.60 -36.24 -5.58
CA LEU A 459 -1.82 -37.01 -5.81
C LEU A 459 -2.54 -37.27 -4.47
N GLY A 460 -3.85 -37.47 -4.52
CA GLY A 460 -4.72 -37.62 -3.34
C GLY A 460 -4.39 -38.85 -2.46
N GLY A 461 -4.67 -38.77 -1.15
CA GLY A 461 -4.32 -39.80 -0.15
C GLY A 461 -5.13 -41.11 -0.20
N TYR A 462 -5.10 -41.88 0.89
CA TYR A 462 -5.59 -43.27 0.97
C TYR A 462 -7.02 -43.46 0.38
N GLN A 463 -7.14 -44.37 -0.60
CA GLN A 463 -8.29 -44.62 -1.51
C GLN A 463 -8.37 -43.77 -2.80
N HIS A 464 -7.42 -42.87 -3.02
CA HIS A 464 -7.17 -42.20 -4.31
C HIS A 464 -5.83 -42.69 -4.91
N PRO A 465 -5.50 -42.36 -6.18
CA PRO A 465 -4.17 -42.64 -6.72
C PRO A 465 -3.10 -41.95 -5.89
N TYR A 466 -1.97 -42.59 -5.64
CA TYR A 466 -0.88 -42.01 -4.85
C TYR A 466 0.50 -42.36 -5.42
N PHE A 467 1.48 -41.53 -5.10
CA PHE A 467 2.87 -41.77 -5.47
C PHE A 467 3.54 -42.79 -4.54
N THR A 468 4.31 -43.69 -5.14
CA THR A 468 5.29 -44.57 -4.48
C THR A 468 6.65 -44.33 -5.09
N VAL A 469 7.70 -45.06 -4.69
CA VAL A 469 9.01 -44.94 -5.35
C VAL A 469 8.87 -45.32 -6.83
N ASN A 470 8.94 -44.30 -7.70
CA ASN A 470 8.88 -44.36 -9.17
C ASN A 470 7.55 -44.82 -9.82
N SER A 471 6.47 -45.00 -9.06
CA SER A 471 5.19 -45.47 -9.62
C SER A 471 3.99 -44.72 -9.05
N VAL A 472 2.94 -44.58 -9.87
CA VAL A 472 1.60 -44.16 -9.46
C VAL A 472 0.75 -45.42 -9.26
N VAL A 473 0.19 -45.56 -8.06
CA VAL A 473 -0.62 -46.72 -7.67
C VAL A 473 -2.07 -46.30 -7.49
N PHE A 474 -2.99 -47.05 -8.09
CA PHE A 474 -4.43 -46.91 -7.89
C PHE A 474 -5.04 -48.30 -7.62
N ASN A 475 -5.88 -48.43 -6.59
CA ASN A 475 -6.46 -49.71 -6.14
C ASN A 475 -5.42 -50.84 -5.96
N ASN A 476 -4.26 -50.52 -5.38
CA ASN A 476 -3.11 -51.43 -5.17
C ASN A 476 -2.47 -51.98 -6.48
N VAL A 477 -2.76 -51.36 -7.63
CA VAL A 477 -2.15 -51.69 -8.92
C VAL A 477 -1.30 -50.50 -9.39
N ALA A 478 -0.07 -50.76 -9.85
CA ALA A 478 0.77 -49.73 -10.47
C ALA A 478 0.25 -49.44 -11.88
N VAL A 479 -0.36 -48.28 -12.09
CA VAL A 479 -1.01 -47.87 -13.35
C VAL A 479 -0.12 -46.93 -14.19
N ALA A 480 0.88 -46.30 -13.58
CA ALA A 480 1.84 -45.46 -14.28
C ALA A 480 3.20 -45.42 -13.57
N SER A 481 4.25 -45.01 -14.28
CA SER A 481 5.48 -44.50 -13.68
C SER A 481 5.48 -42.97 -13.69
N TYR A 482 6.35 -42.32 -12.91
CA TYR A 482 6.46 -40.87 -12.95
C TYR A 482 7.90 -40.40 -12.69
N THR A 483 8.18 -39.19 -13.15
CA THR A 483 9.38 -38.42 -12.82
C THR A 483 8.96 -37.05 -12.33
N GLN A 484 9.55 -36.59 -11.23
CA GLN A 484 9.34 -35.24 -10.73
C GLN A 484 10.68 -34.60 -10.36
N SER A 485 10.98 -33.45 -10.95
CA SER A 485 12.24 -32.74 -10.71
C SER A 485 12.04 -31.25 -10.93
N ALA A 486 12.46 -30.43 -9.95
CA ALA A 486 12.53 -28.97 -10.03
C ALA A 486 11.26 -28.29 -10.61
N GLY A 487 10.06 -28.69 -10.19
CA GLY A 487 8.80 -28.09 -10.67
C GLY A 487 8.24 -28.64 -11.98
N ARG A 488 8.76 -29.78 -12.45
CA ARG A 488 8.16 -30.52 -13.57
C ARG A 488 7.76 -31.92 -13.12
N LEU A 489 6.51 -32.30 -13.40
CA LEU A 489 5.99 -33.66 -13.21
C LEU A 489 5.69 -34.27 -14.58
N SER A 490 6.16 -35.49 -14.84
CA SER A 490 5.76 -36.29 -15.99
C SER A 490 5.30 -37.66 -15.52
N ILE A 491 4.09 -38.08 -15.89
CA ILE A 491 3.51 -39.39 -15.59
C ILE A 491 3.35 -40.16 -16.90
N TYR A 492 3.74 -41.44 -16.90
CA TYR A 492 3.70 -42.34 -18.06
C TYR A 492 2.87 -43.58 -17.73
N PHE A 493 1.69 -43.68 -18.35
CA PHE A 493 0.73 -44.75 -18.13
C PHE A 493 1.19 -46.06 -18.75
N ASN A 494 1.02 -47.16 -18.03
CA ASN A 494 1.48 -48.50 -18.42
C ASN A 494 0.30 -49.39 -18.87
N ALA A 495 0.57 -50.67 -19.14
CA ALA A 495 -0.42 -51.64 -19.60
C ALA A 495 -1.59 -51.92 -18.64
N HIS A 496 -1.54 -51.45 -17.40
CA HIS A 496 -2.63 -51.53 -16.44
C HIS A 496 -3.50 -50.26 -16.38
N ALA A 497 -3.16 -49.22 -17.15
CA ALA A 497 -3.93 -48.00 -17.22
C ALA A 497 -5.21 -48.20 -18.03
N THR A 498 -6.35 -48.07 -17.35
CA THR A 498 -7.71 -48.00 -17.88
C THR A 498 -8.18 -46.55 -17.95
N ALA A 499 -9.25 -46.25 -18.69
CA ALA A 499 -9.86 -44.91 -18.74
C ALA A 499 -10.08 -44.35 -17.32
N ASN A 500 -10.79 -45.11 -16.48
CA ASN A 500 -11.07 -44.72 -15.09
C ASN A 500 -9.80 -44.48 -14.25
N SER A 501 -8.71 -45.23 -14.45
CA SER A 501 -7.47 -44.96 -13.70
C SER A 501 -6.75 -43.71 -14.20
N VAL A 502 -6.82 -43.39 -15.50
CA VAL A 502 -6.24 -42.16 -16.06
C VAL A 502 -7.01 -40.96 -15.51
N ASP A 503 -8.34 -41.00 -15.59
CA ASP A 503 -9.22 -39.94 -15.06
C ASP A 503 -8.93 -39.70 -13.59
N ARG A 504 -8.91 -40.76 -12.77
CA ARG A 504 -8.68 -40.61 -11.32
C ARG A 504 -7.30 -40.04 -11.00
N VAL A 505 -6.27 -40.39 -11.78
CA VAL A 505 -4.94 -39.79 -11.59
C VAL A 505 -5.00 -38.30 -11.90
N LEU A 506 -5.60 -37.89 -13.01
CA LEU A 506 -5.66 -36.49 -13.40
C LEU A 506 -6.56 -35.64 -12.49
N GLN A 507 -7.74 -36.17 -12.11
CA GLN A 507 -8.69 -35.52 -11.18
C GLN A 507 -8.11 -35.25 -9.79
N THR A 508 -7.06 -35.96 -9.40
CA THR A 508 -6.44 -35.84 -8.08
C THR A 508 -5.07 -35.18 -8.12
N LEU A 509 -4.61 -34.77 -9.31
CA LEU A 509 -3.40 -33.97 -9.45
C LEU A 509 -3.59 -32.63 -8.73
N SER A 510 -2.77 -32.44 -7.71
CA SER A 510 -2.84 -31.29 -6.82
C SER A 510 -1.54 -30.50 -6.86
N TYR A 511 -1.65 -29.19 -6.60
CA TYR A 511 -0.55 -28.24 -6.65
C TYR A 511 -0.36 -27.52 -5.30
N ARG A 512 0.90 -27.25 -4.96
CA ARG A 512 1.28 -26.22 -3.98
C ARG A 512 2.51 -25.46 -4.46
N ASN A 513 2.67 -24.26 -3.92
CA ASN A 513 3.89 -23.47 -4.02
C ASN A 513 4.59 -23.45 -2.66
N VAL A 514 5.92 -23.60 -2.61
CA VAL A 514 6.70 -23.57 -1.36
C VAL A 514 7.56 -22.32 -1.17
N SER A 515 7.38 -21.30 -2.03
CA SER A 515 8.00 -20.00 -1.84
C SER A 515 7.32 -19.26 -0.68
N ASP A 516 8.11 -18.62 0.18
CA ASP A 516 7.66 -17.66 1.22
C ASP A 516 7.27 -16.29 0.62
N THR A 517 7.46 -16.10 -0.69
CA THR A 517 6.96 -14.92 -1.43
C THR A 517 6.30 -15.39 -2.72
N PRO A 518 5.21 -16.17 -2.65
CA PRO A 518 4.63 -16.77 -3.83
C PRO A 518 3.99 -15.68 -4.72
N PRO A 519 4.03 -15.82 -6.05
CA PRO A 519 3.24 -14.95 -6.92
C PRO A 519 1.75 -15.14 -6.66
N SER A 520 0.91 -14.14 -6.91
CA SER A 520 -0.55 -14.21 -6.68
C SER A 520 -1.27 -15.33 -7.45
N SER A 521 -0.62 -15.86 -8.49
CA SER A 521 -1.07 -17.03 -9.24
C SER A 521 0.09 -17.64 -10.01
N VAL A 522 0.01 -18.93 -10.29
CA VAL A 522 0.91 -19.64 -11.21
C VAL A 522 0.08 -20.32 -12.29
N GLN A 523 0.47 -20.17 -13.55
CA GLN A 523 -0.08 -20.93 -14.66
C GLN A 523 0.76 -22.21 -14.84
N ILE A 524 0.10 -23.37 -14.79
CA ILE A 524 0.70 -24.67 -15.03
C ILE A 524 0.28 -25.14 -16.40
N ASP A 525 1.21 -25.18 -17.33
CA ASP A 525 1.03 -25.80 -18.63
C ASP A 525 1.05 -27.32 -18.46
N TRP A 526 0.07 -27.98 -19.08
CA TRP A 526 0.02 -29.42 -19.14
C TRP A 526 -0.05 -29.93 -20.58
N ILE A 527 0.58 -31.07 -20.80
CA ILE A 527 0.66 -31.75 -22.09
C ILE A 527 0.19 -33.17 -21.87
N PHE A 528 -0.91 -33.57 -22.51
CA PHE A 528 -1.35 -34.96 -22.51
C PHE A 528 -1.11 -35.57 -23.90
N ASN A 529 -0.51 -36.75 -23.93
CA ASN A 529 -0.27 -37.53 -25.14
C ASN A 529 -0.93 -38.90 -24.93
N ASP A 530 -1.74 -39.36 -25.88
CA ASP A 530 -2.46 -40.64 -25.78
C ASP A 530 -1.55 -41.87 -25.99
N GLY A 531 -0.34 -41.68 -26.53
CA GLY A 531 0.66 -42.71 -26.75
C GLY A 531 0.25 -43.80 -27.74
N ASN A 532 -0.78 -43.59 -28.56
CA ASN A 532 -1.32 -44.64 -29.42
C ASN A 532 -0.31 -45.11 -30.47
N THR A 533 0.12 -46.37 -30.37
CA THR A 533 1.19 -46.95 -31.22
C THR A 533 0.67 -47.77 -32.42
N GLY A 534 -0.62 -47.66 -32.76
CA GLY A 534 -1.22 -48.38 -33.90
C GLY A 534 -1.70 -49.80 -33.55
N ALA A 535 -1.18 -50.40 -32.47
CA ALA A 535 -1.69 -51.67 -31.92
C ALA A 535 -2.98 -51.48 -31.10
N GLN A 536 -3.31 -50.24 -30.72
CA GLN A 536 -4.49 -49.85 -29.95
C GLN A 536 -5.59 -49.23 -30.82
N GLY A 537 -5.35 -48.98 -32.11
CA GLY A 537 -6.28 -48.32 -33.03
C GLY A 537 -5.58 -47.76 -34.27
N THR A 538 -6.31 -47.18 -35.24
CA THR A 538 -5.71 -46.63 -36.48
C THR A 538 -5.30 -45.16 -36.39
N GLY A 539 -5.74 -44.42 -35.36
CA GLY A 539 -5.55 -42.96 -35.24
C GLY A 539 -4.13 -42.44 -35.01
N GLY A 540 -3.18 -43.29 -34.60
CA GLY A 540 -1.83 -42.84 -34.23
C GLY A 540 -1.82 -41.94 -32.98
N ALA A 541 -0.64 -41.53 -32.50
CA ALA A 541 -0.54 -40.77 -31.25
C ALA A 541 -0.89 -39.29 -31.43
N LEU A 542 -1.81 -38.78 -30.61
CA LEU A 542 -2.19 -37.37 -30.56
C LEU A 542 -1.72 -36.71 -29.27
N THR A 543 -1.58 -35.39 -29.31
CA THR A 543 -1.12 -34.57 -28.18
C THR A 543 -2.03 -33.37 -28.04
N VAL A 544 -2.47 -33.12 -26.81
CA VAL A 544 -3.20 -31.91 -26.43
C VAL A 544 -2.39 -31.12 -25.42
N LEU A 545 -2.46 -29.80 -25.58
CA LEU A 545 -1.84 -28.81 -24.71
C LEU A 545 -2.96 -28.07 -24.00
N GLY A 546 -2.76 -27.78 -22.72
CA GLY A 546 -3.62 -26.90 -21.97
C GLY A 546 -2.87 -26.22 -20.84
N ALA A 547 -3.57 -25.39 -20.09
CA ALA A 547 -2.99 -24.72 -18.94
C ALA A 547 -4.04 -24.53 -17.85
N THR A 548 -3.62 -24.66 -16.60
CA THR A 548 -4.45 -24.40 -15.42
C THR A 548 -3.82 -23.29 -14.60
N THR A 549 -4.60 -22.25 -14.28
CA THR A 549 -4.13 -21.20 -13.37
C THR A 549 -4.51 -21.58 -11.94
N VAL A 550 -3.51 -21.68 -11.07
CA VAL A 550 -3.72 -21.81 -9.63
C VAL A 550 -3.54 -20.43 -8.99
N LYS A 551 -4.58 -19.94 -8.34
CA LYS A 551 -4.49 -18.73 -7.52
C LYS A 551 -3.76 -19.07 -6.24
N ILE A 552 -2.82 -18.21 -5.83
CA ILE A 552 -2.12 -18.36 -4.56
C ILE A 552 -2.52 -17.20 -3.65
N VAL A 553 -3.05 -17.54 -2.48
CA VAL A 553 -3.28 -16.60 -1.39
C VAL A 553 -2.05 -16.67 -0.50
N ALA A 554 -1.19 -15.67 -0.60
CA ALA A 554 -0.08 -15.49 0.33
C ALA A 554 -0.63 -15.23 1.74
N THR A 555 0.06 -15.75 2.74
CA THR A 555 -0.19 -15.53 4.16
C THR A 555 0.82 -14.55 4.69
N ASN A 556 0.37 -13.55 5.45
CA ASN A 556 1.30 -12.60 6.07
C ASN A 556 2.17 -13.30 7.12
N ASP A 557 3.48 -13.22 6.98
CA ASP A 557 4.46 -13.76 7.90
C ASP A 557 4.80 -12.76 9.00
N ALA A 558 5.23 -13.26 10.16
CA ALA A 558 5.62 -12.38 11.26
C ALA A 558 7.01 -11.77 11.00
N PRO A 559 7.21 -10.47 11.24
CA PRO A 559 8.50 -9.82 11.03
C PRO A 559 9.57 -10.45 11.94
N VAL A 560 10.78 -10.65 11.43
CA VAL A 560 11.89 -11.21 12.19
C VAL A 560 12.68 -10.09 12.86
N LEU A 561 12.67 -10.06 14.18
CA LEU A 561 13.40 -9.07 14.99
C LEU A 561 14.78 -9.60 15.41
N VAL A 562 15.84 -8.88 15.05
CA VAL A 562 17.23 -9.17 15.43
C VAL A 562 17.63 -8.24 16.58
N MET A 563 18.19 -8.84 17.66
CA MET A 563 18.59 -8.09 18.84
C MET A 563 20.03 -7.56 18.71
N PRO A 564 20.26 -6.29 19.08
CA PRO A 564 21.61 -5.79 19.32
C PRO A 564 22.20 -6.42 20.59
N PRO A 565 23.50 -6.21 20.88
CA PRO A 565 24.05 -6.49 22.21
C PRO A 565 23.23 -5.81 23.31
N GLY A 566 23.21 -6.42 24.50
CA GLY A 566 22.59 -5.82 25.68
C GLY A 566 23.19 -4.45 26.02
N ILE A 567 22.47 -3.69 26.83
CA ILE A 567 22.97 -2.43 27.38
C ILE A 567 23.76 -2.78 28.65
N TYR A 568 24.95 -2.22 28.82
CA TYR A 568 25.84 -2.50 29.94
C TYR A 568 26.30 -1.21 30.60
N TYR A 569 26.18 -1.15 31.92
CA TYR A 569 26.81 -0.15 32.76
C TYR A 569 27.68 -0.83 33.81
N THR A 570 28.79 -0.16 34.15
CA THR A 570 29.60 -0.51 35.31
C THR A 570 29.44 0.62 36.31
N ASP A 571 29.08 0.26 37.52
CA ASP A 571 28.96 1.13 38.68
C ASP A 571 30.15 0.83 39.59
N THR A 572 31.01 1.82 39.80
CA THR A 572 32.29 1.71 40.50
C THR A 572 32.16 2.10 41.98
N ALA A 573 33.27 2.17 42.72
CA ALA A 573 33.27 2.66 44.10
C ALA A 573 33.17 4.19 44.21
N PHE A 574 32.80 4.90 43.15
CA PHE A 574 32.73 6.37 43.06
C PHE A 574 31.43 6.79 42.38
N ASP A 575 30.92 7.98 42.70
CA ASP A 575 29.81 8.63 41.97
C ASP A 575 30.08 8.65 40.46
N ASP A 576 29.40 7.78 39.72
CA ASP A 576 29.53 7.63 38.28
C ASP A 576 28.48 8.47 37.54
N SER A 577 28.86 8.93 36.35
CA SER A 577 27.91 9.53 35.42
C SER A 577 27.66 8.58 34.26
N PHE A 578 26.42 8.13 34.11
CA PHE A 578 26.05 7.12 33.12
C PHE A 578 25.62 7.78 31.81
N ALA A 579 26.49 7.68 30.80
CA ALA A 579 26.20 8.19 29.48
C ALA A 579 24.98 7.50 28.84
N THR A 580 24.20 8.25 28.05
CA THR A 580 23.08 7.67 27.28
C THR A 580 23.60 6.65 26.27
N ILE A 581 23.14 5.41 26.35
CA ILE A 581 23.46 4.36 25.37
C ILE A 581 22.44 4.39 24.23
N THR A 582 22.93 4.46 23.00
CA THR A 582 22.12 4.43 21.79
C THR A 582 22.39 3.19 20.95
N GLY A 583 21.40 2.74 20.19
CA GLY A 583 21.56 1.67 19.22
C GLY A 583 20.39 1.61 18.25
N THR A 584 20.25 0.50 17.53
CA THR A 584 19.14 0.30 16.59
C THR A 584 18.65 -1.14 16.64
N LEU A 585 17.35 -1.32 16.79
CA LEU A 585 16.67 -2.59 16.57
C LEU A 585 16.56 -2.82 15.07
N SER A 586 17.03 -3.95 14.57
CA SER A 586 16.91 -4.31 13.16
C SER A 586 15.89 -5.42 12.99
N ALA A 587 15.09 -5.31 11.93
CA ALA A 587 14.13 -6.32 11.59
C ALA A 587 14.04 -6.46 10.08
N SER A 588 13.64 -7.64 9.64
CA SER A 588 13.33 -7.94 8.25
C SER A 588 11.99 -8.63 8.20
N ASP A 589 11.25 -8.38 7.14
CA ASP A 589 10.01 -9.05 6.85
C ASP A 589 10.04 -9.54 5.41
N VAL A 590 9.63 -10.79 5.22
CA VAL A 590 9.66 -11.47 3.92
C VAL A 590 8.63 -10.87 2.96
N ASP A 591 7.54 -10.32 3.51
CA ASP A 591 6.46 -9.65 2.78
C ASP A 591 6.78 -8.20 2.35
N ASN A 592 7.96 -7.67 2.69
CA ASN A 592 8.40 -6.30 2.39
C ASN A 592 7.45 -5.19 2.87
N THR A 593 6.75 -5.39 3.97
CA THR A 593 5.86 -4.40 4.57
C THR A 593 6.63 -3.29 5.32
N VAL A 594 5.94 -2.18 5.60
CA VAL A 594 6.52 -1.07 6.38
C VAL A 594 6.55 -1.44 7.87
N LEU A 595 7.74 -1.57 8.43
CA LEU A 595 7.92 -1.98 9.83
C LEU A 595 7.80 -0.82 10.82
N THR A 596 7.12 -1.10 11.93
CA THR A 596 6.94 -0.20 13.07
C THR A 596 7.51 -0.83 14.33
N TYR A 597 8.52 -0.19 14.91
CA TYR A 597 9.18 -0.61 16.14
C TYR A 597 8.48 -0.09 17.39
N GLY A 598 8.61 -0.81 18.50
CA GLY A 598 7.87 -0.55 19.73
C GLY A 598 8.53 -1.06 21.01
N ILE A 599 7.93 -0.69 22.14
CA ILE A 599 8.20 -1.27 23.47
C ILE A 599 6.85 -1.69 24.04
N ILE A 600 6.70 -2.95 24.44
CA ILE A 600 5.46 -3.45 25.03
C ILE A 600 5.21 -2.77 26.38
N GLY A 601 4.06 -2.10 26.50
CA GLY A 601 3.70 -1.28 27.66
C GLY A 601 4.41 0.08 27.71
N GLY A 602 5.03 0.52 26.61
CA GLY A 602 5.55 1.88 26.47
C GLY A 602 4.45 2.90 26.12
N VAL A 603 4.74 4.18 26.33
CA VAL A 603 3.85 5.31 26.05
C VAL A 603 4.36 6.05 24.80
N ALA A 604 3.47 6.32 23.85
CA ALA A 604 3.80 7.06 22.64
C ALA A 604 3.93 8.57 22.94
N ASN A 605 5.01 9.19 22.46
CA ASN A 605 5.34 10.59 22.79
C ASN A 605 4.80 11.63 21.79
N GLY A 606 4.06 11.21 20.76
CA GLY A 606 3.50 12.10 19.73
C GLY A 606 4.49 12.62 18.69
N ASN A 607 5.79 12.38 18.86
CA ASN A 607 6.87 12.78 17.92
C ASN A 607 7.43 11.61 17.09
N GLY A 608 6.70 10.49 17.01
CA GLY A 608 7.17 9.27 16.32
C GLY A 608 8.04 8.34 17.19
N THR A 609 8.19 8.63 18.49
CA THR A 609 8.87 7.74 19.45
C THR A 609 7.91 7.13 20.47
N ILE A 610 8.35 6.05 21.11
CA ILE A 610 7.70 5.38 22.24
C ILE A 610 8.72 5.18 23.36
N SER A 611 8.33 5.48 24.59
CA SER A 611 9.23 5.37 25.74
C SER A 611 8.64 4.52 26.84
N LYS A 612 9.50 3.83 27.60
CA LYS A 612 9.11 3.09 28.80
C LYS A 612 10.11 3.37 29.90
N ALA A 613 9.62 3.90 31.03
CA ALA A 613 10.42 4.07 32.23
C ALA A 613 10.66 2.71 32.89
N GLY A 614 11.90 2.48 33.29
CA GLY A 614 12.36 1.35 34.08
C GLY A 614 12.97 1.82 35.39
N ALA A 615 13.32 0.87 36.27
CA ALA A 615 13.95 1.18 37.55
C ALA A 615 15.29 1.94 37.39
N TYR A 616 16.02 1.67 36.31
CA TYR A 616 17.38 2.19 36.08
C TYR A 616 17.46 3.27 35.00
N GLY A 617 16.33 3.74 34.46
CA GLY A 617 16.33 4.74 33.39
C GLY A 617 15.15 4.65 32.43
N LEU A 618 15.20 5.44 31.36
CA LEU A 618 14.15 5.57 30.35
C LEU A 618 14.63 5.02 29.00
N LEU A 619 14.01 3.94 28.53
CA LEU A 619 14.21 3.45 27.16
C LEU A 619 13.26 4.20 26.21
N THR A 620 13.79 4.76 25.13
CA THR A 620 13.02 5.41 24.05
C THR A 620 13.38 4.80 22.71
N VAL A 621 12.39 4.37 21.92
CA VAL A 621 12.54 3.79 20.58
C VAL A 621 11.83 4.66 19.55
N THR A 622 12.50 4.95 18.44
CA THR A 622 11.92 5.60 17.26
C THR A 622 11.15 4.59 16.45
N LYS A 623 9.83 4.80 16.30
CA LYS A 623 8.92 3.80 15.72
C LYS A 623 9.25 3.46 14.26
N ALA A 624 9.74 4.42 13.48
CA ALA A 624 10.00 4.22 12.05
C ALA A 624 11.35 3.56 11.74
N THR A 625 12.34 3.72 12.63
CA THR A 625 13.74 3.34 12.33
C THR A 625 14.31 2.30 13.27
N GLY A 626 13.63 2.00 14.39
CA GLY A 626 14.15 1.12 15.43
C GLY A 626 15.31 1.73 16.24
N ALA A 627 15.73 2.96 15.93
CA ALA A 627 16.77 3.67 16.68
C ALA A 627 16.30 3.88 18.13
N TYR A 628 17.11 3.47 19.10
CA TYR A 628 16.79 3.59 20.51
C TYR A 628 17.84 4.38 21.28
N SER A 629 17.42 4.96 22.39
CA SER A 629 18.26 5.57 23.42
C SER A 629 17.79 5.10 24.79
N PHE A 630 18.73 4.76 25.66
CA PHE A 630 18.49 4.50 27.06
C PHE A 630 19.20 5.57 27.88
N VAL A 631 18.41 6.45 28.49
CA VAL A 631 18.91 7.48 29.40
C VAL A 631 18.89 6.88 30.80
N ALA A 632 20.06 6.69 31.39
CA ALA A 632 20.21 6.15 32.73
C ALA A 632 19.61 7.08 33.79
N ASN A 633 19.22 6.51 34.93
CA ASN A 633 18.90 7.27 36.13
C ASN A 633 20.05 7.07 37.11
N ASP A 634 21.00 8.00 37.12
CA ASP A 634 22.26 7.93 37.88
C ASP A 634 21.97 7.59 39.36
N ALA A 635 21.09 8.36 40.02
CA ALA A 635 20.74 8.12 41.42
C ALA A 635 20.15 6.71 41.72
N ALA A 636 19.53 6.06 40.73
CA ALA A 636 19.01 4.70 40.89
C ALA A 636 20.05 3.61 40.60
N LEU A 637 21.07 3.93 39.80
CA LEU A 637 22.20 3.05 39.54
C LEU A 637 23.19 3.11 40.73
N GLU A 638 23.60 4.30 41.15
CA GLU A 638 24.49 4.55 42.32
C GLU A 638 23.97 3.95 43.64
N ALA A 639 22.65 3.76 43.74
CA ALA A 639 22.05 3.16 44.94
C ALA A 639 22.15 1.61 44.96
N LEU A 640 22.69 0.99 43.92
CA LEU A 640 22.82 -0.47 43.84
C LEU A 640 24.01 -0.95 44.68
N THR A 641 23.86 -2.14 45.28
CA THR A 641 24.91 -2.76 46.11
C THR A 641 25.30 -4.16 45.61
N VAL A 642 24.64 -4.62 44.54
CA VAL A 642 24.88 -5.91 43.87
C VAL A 642 24.57 -5.77 42.37
N ASN A 643 25.14 -6.66 41.56
CA ASN A 643 24.83 -6.73 40.13
C ASN A 643 23.31 -6.81 39.89
N ALA A 644 22.83 -6.05 38.92
CA ALA A 644 21.41 -5.94 38.62
C ALA A 644 21.14 -6.04 37.11
N ALA A 645 19.91 -6.42 36.76
CA ALA A 645 19.45 -6.43 35.38
C ALA A 645 17.99 -5.98 35.27
N LEU A 646 17.64 -5.36 34.15
CA LEU A 646 16.28 -4.97 33.81
C LEU A 646 15.97 -5.27 32.35
N ASP A 647 14.87 -5.98 32.14
CA ASP A 647 14.40 -6.38 30.82
C ASP A 647 13.34 -5.42 30.26
N PHE A 648 13.56 -4.97 29.02
CA PHE A 648 12.54 -4.32 28.20
C PHE A 648 12.09 -5.26 27.09
N THR A 649 10.78 -5.49 26.99
CA THR A 649 10.20 -6.23 25.86
C THR A 649 10.01 -5.27 24.69
N VAL A 650 10.92 -5.32 23.72
CA VAL A 650 10.84 -4.54 22.47
C VAL A 650 10.10 -5.32 21.40
N SER A 651 9.45 -4.62 20.47
CA SER A 651 8.62 -5.23 19.44
C SER A 651 8.83 -4.61 18.07
N VAL A 652 8.50 -5.36 17.03
CA VAL A 652 8.33 -4.87 15.66
C VAL A 652 7.03 -5.40 15.09
N SER A 653 6.34 -4.59 14.30
CA SER A 653 5.09 -4.93 13.64
C SER A 653 5.10 -4.47 12.19
N ASP A 654 4.52 -5.27 11.31
CA ASP A 654 4.19 -4.94 9.91
C ASP A 654 2.82 -4.24 9.78
N GLY A 655 2.10 -4.02 10.89
CA GLY A 655 0.74 -3.50 10.93
C GLY A 655 -0.35 -4.57 11.19
N SER A 656 0.00 -5.85 11.09
CA SER A 656 -0.89 -7.00 11.32
C SER A 656 -0.36 -7.93 12.41
N LEU A 657 0.87 -8.44 12.22
CA LEU A 657 1.57 -9.31 13.16
C LEU A 657 2.62 -8.54 13.96
N VAL A 658 3.02 -9.11 15.09
CA VAL A 658 3.98 -8.51 16.01
C VAL A 658 4.95 -9.59 16.49
N THR A 659 6.24 -9.30 16.37
CA THR A 659 7.30 -10.08 17.01
C THR A 659 7.91 -9.27 18.14
N SER A 660 8.16 -9.92 19.27
CA SER A 660 8.79 -9.29 20.43
C SER A 660 10.00 -10.06 20.94
N LYS A 661 10.99 -9.33 21.45
CA LYS A 661 12.19 -9.88 22.11
C LYS A 661 12.57 -9.03 23.31
N THR A 662 13.46 -9.57 24.13
CA THR A 662 13.98 -8.89 25.32
C THR A 662 15.27 -8.15 24.99
N LEU A 663 15.30 -6.86 25.33
CA LEU A 663 16.51 -6.04 25.43
C LEU A 663 16.82 -5.84 26.92
N THR A 664 17.94 -6.39 27.39
CA THR A 664 18.34 -6.33 28.79
C THR A 664 19.32 -5.20 29.02
N VAL A 665 19.10 -4.44 30.10
CA VAL A 665 20.07 -3.53 30.72
C VAL A 665 20.73 -4.27 31.86
N ASN A 666 22.06 -4.43 31.81
CA ASN A 666 22.85 -5.07 32.85
C ASN A 666 23.71 -4.02 33.54
N VAL A 667 23.78 -4.10 34.86
CA VAL A 667 24.61 -3.24 35.70
C VAL A 667 25.53 -4.14 36.51
N SER A 668 26.84 -3.98 36.32
CA SER A 668 27.86 -4.66 37.13
C SER A 668 28.43 -3.70 38.16
N GLN A 669 28.57 -4.19 39.40
CA GLN A 669 29.24 -3.50 40.49
C GLN A 669 30.75 -3.82 40.46
N ASP A 670 31.60 -2.79 40.49
CA ASP A 670 33.06 -2.89 40.50
C ASP A 670 33.65 -2.06 41.67
N GLY A 671 33.51 -2.57 42.90
CA GLY A 671 33.95 -1.91 44.13
C GLY A 671 33.34 -2.50 45.42
N ILE A 672 33.86 -2.12 46.59
CA ILE A 672 33.25 -2.41 47.90
C ILE A 672 32.57 -1.14 48.45
N THR A 673 31.29 -0.99 48.12
CA THR A 673 30.25 -0.14 48.75
C THR A 673 30.70 1.06 49.60
N GLU A 674 30.43 2.27 49.10
CA GLU A 674 30.29 3.47 49.91
C GLU A 674 29.15 3.28 50.93
N SER A 675 29.39 3.61 52.20
CA SER A 675 28.36 3.58 53.23
C SER A 675 28.42 4.85 54.08
N ASN A 676 27.29 5.31 54.60
CA ASN A 676 27.28 6.40 55.61
C ASN A 676 27.70 5.90 57.02
N GLY A 677 28.46 4.81 57.07
CA GLY A 677 28.92 4.11 58.27
C GLY A 677 30.34 4.51 58.65
N ASN A 678 30.99 3.75 59.54
CA ASN A 678 32.43 3.92 59.78
C ASN A 678 33.16 2.81 59.02
N ASP A 679 33.84 3.18 57.96
CA ASP A 679 34.44 2.27 57.00
C ASP A 679 35.97 2.21 57.11
N ASN A 680 36.53 1.11 56.61
CA ASN A 680 37.99 0.92 56.50
C ASN A 680 38.32 0.64 55.03
N LEU A 681 38.62 1.72 54.30
CA LEU A 681 38.94 1.70 52.89
C LEU A 681 40.44 1.42 52.72
N LEU A 682 40.76 0.38 51.96
CA LEU A 682 42.12 -0.04 51.67
C LEU A 682 42.36 0.06 50.17
N GLY A 683 43.36 0.84 49.79
CA GLY A 683 43.81 0.97 48.41
C GLY A 683 44.78 -0.11 47.99
N THR A 684 45.33 0.14 46.83
CA THR A 684 46.08 -0.79 46.00
C THR A 684 47.52 -0.30 45.85
N SER A 685 48.15 -0.64 44.73
CA SER A 685 49.50 -0.20 44.39
C SER A 685 49.52 0.85 43.28
N GLY A 686 48.36 1.40 42.94
CA GLY A 686 48.21 2.44 41.93
C GLY A 686 47.47 3.63 42.51
N ASN A 687 47.33 4.68 41.71
CA ASN A 687 46.71 5.93 42.12
C ASN A 687 45.23 5.74 42.44
N ASP A 688 44.89 5.75 43.71
CA ASP A 688 43.56 5.52 44.23
C ASP A 688 42.86 6.84 44.60
N LYS A 689 41.53 6.80 44.59
CA LYS A 689 40.72 7.90 45.13
C LYS A 689 39.90 7.33 46.27
N PHE A 690 39.73 8.09 47.34
CA PHE A 690 38.95 7.68 48.49
C PHE A 690 37.91 8.73 48.84
N ASN A 691 36.68 8.26 49.08
CA ASN A 691 35.61 9.04 49.68
C ASN A 691 34.83 8.12 50.62
N GLY A 692 34.92 8.38 51.92
CA GLY A 692 34.19 7.62 52.94
C GLY A 692 32.71 7.98 53.04
N LEU A 693 32.29 9.08 52.38
CA LEU A 693 31.03 9.76 52.64
C LEU A 693 30.91 10.13 54.14
N ALA A 694 29.69 10.22 54.66
CA ALA A 694 29.47 10.50 56.06
C ALA A 694 29.91 9.33 56.94
N GLY A 695 30.89 9.52 57.81
CA GLY A 695 31.37 8.41 58.62
C GLY A 695 32.49 8.83 59.54
N ALA A 696 33.12 7.92 60.25
CA ALA A 696 34.46 8.17 60.78
C ALA A 696 35.37 7.12 60.16
N ASP A 697 35.89 7.45 58.99
CA ASP A 697 36.44 6.46 58.06
C ASP A 697 37.95 6.38 58.17
N THR A 698 38.51 5.18 57.93
CA THR A 698 39.95 5.02 57.76
C THR A 698 40.25 4.72 56.31
N MET A 699 40.97 5.63 55.64
CA MET A 699 41.35 5.54 54.23
C MET A 699 42.85 5.31 54.13
N THR A 700 43.27 4.14 53.66
CA THR A 700 44.69 3.76 53.52
C THR A 700 45.06 3.64 52.04
N GLY A 701 45.93 4.51 51.52
CA GLY A 701 46.26 4.61 50.09
C GLY A 701 47.06 3.44 49.54
N GLY A 702 48.33 3.35 49.92
CA GLY A 702 49.17 2.23 49.51
C GLY A 702 50.38 2.71 48.72
N LEU A 703 50.49 2.35 47.45
CA LEU A 703 51.49 2.94 46.54
C LEU A 703 50.75 3.68 45.43
N GLY A 704 51.39 4.67 44.83
CA GLY A 704 50.76 5.54 43.83
C GLY A 704 50.52 6.95 44.37
N ASN A 705 49.90 7.78 43.54
CA ASN A 705 49.46 9.12 43.91
C ASN A 705 47.96 9.07 44.24
N ASP A 706 47.65 9.10 45.51
CA ASP A 706 46.32 8.89 46.03
C ASP A 706 45.62 10.21 46.35
N THR A 707 44.29 10.21 46.23
CA THR A 707 43.46 11.39 46.56
C THR A 707 42.37 11.01 47.55
N TYR A 708 42.37 11.68 48.70
CA TYR A 708 41.43 11.43 49.79
C TYR A 708 40.44 12.58 49.93
N THR A 709 39.16 12.25 50.11
CA THR A 709 38.12 13.21 50.48
C THR A 709 37.81 13.04 51.95
N VAL A 710 38.00 14.10 52.72
CA VAL A 710 37.72 14.12 54.17
C VAL A 710 36.57 15.08 54.43
N ASP A 711 35.43 14.54 54.86
CA ASP A 711 34.23 15.33 55.14
C ASP A 711 33.77 15.24 56.60
N ASN A 712 34.35 14.32 57.37
CA ASN A 712 34.11 14.16 58.78
C ASN A 712 35.39 14.35 59.58
N ILE A 713 35.28 15.00 60.74
CA ILE A 713 36.41 15.16 61.67
C ILE A 713 36.93 13.82 62.22
N GLY A 714 36.13 12.77 62.12
CA GLY A 714 36.50 11.40 62.48
C GLY A 714 37.32 10.68 61.41
N ASP A 715 37.45 11.22 60.21
CA ASP A 715 38.16 10.57 59.10
C ASP A 715 39.67 10.58 59.31
N LYS A 716 40.28 9.48 58.89
CA LYS A 716 41.70 9.20 59.05
C LYS A 716 42.30 8.77 57.73
N VAL A 717 43.15 9.63 57.19
CA VAL A 717 44.02 9.30 56.05
C VAL A 717 45.28 8.60 56.58
N VAL A 718 45.65 7.50 55.94
CA VAL A 718 46.82 6.69 56.27
C VAL A 718 47.64 6.47 55.01
N GLU A 719 48.70 7.25 54.85
CA GLU A 719 49.68 7.04 53.79
C GLU A 719 50.92 6.32 54.32
N THR A 720 51.24 5.19 53.70
CA THR A 720 52.33 4.30 54.13
C THR A 720 53.54 4.34 53.22
N SER A 721 53.38 4.84 51.99
CA SER A 721 54.50 5.05 51.10
C SER A 721 55.40 6.18 51.58
N VAL A 722 56.67 6.13 51.17
CA VAL A 722 57.69 7.15 51.44
C VAL A 722 58.45 7.52 50.16
N LEU A 723 57.91 7.15 49.00
CA LEU A 723 58.53 7.44 47.72
C LEU A 723 58.31 8.90 47.37
N VAL A 724 59.39 9.67 47.28
CA VAL A 724 59.35 11.10 46.95
C VAL A 724 58.78 11.44 45.56
N THR A 725 58.54 10.43 44.72
CA THR A 725 57.89 10.59 43.41
C THR A 725 56.37 10.48 43.49
N GLU A 726 55.87 9.93 44.59
CA GLU A 726 54.46 9.82 44.88
C GLU A 726 53.99 11.10 45.55
N ILE A 727 52.82 11.58 45.15
CA ILE A 727 52.27 12.86 45.59
C ILE A 727 50.81 12.66 45.94
N ASP A 728 50.54 12.68 47.23
CA ASP A 728 49.23 12.37 47.79
C ASP A 728 48.48 13.64 48.16
N ARG A 729 47.16 13.61 47.96
CA ARG A 729 46.29 14.78 48.08
C ARG A 729 45.12 14.54 49.00
N VAL A 730 44.87 15.45 49.94
CA VAL A 730 43.64 15.51 50.72
C VAL A 730 42.80 16.71 50.27
N ASN A 731 41.55 16.45 49.90
CA ASN A 731 40.50 17.47 49.79
C ASN A 731 39.65 17.41 51.07
N SER A 732 39.68 18.45 51.91
CA SER A 732 38.97 18.43 53.19
C SER A 732 37.89 19.49 53.30
N SER A 733 36.67 19.10 53.65
CA SER A 733 35.56 20.01 53.95
C SER A 733 35.42 20.36 55.43
N VAL A 734 36.28 19.79 56.27
CA VAL A 734 36.45 20.09 57.70
C VAL A 734 37.87 20.59 57.99
N ASP A 735 38.10 21.11 59.19
CA ASP A 735 39.46 21.50 59.60
C ASP A 735 40.37 20.26 59.64
N TYR A 736 41.54 20.36 59.01
CA TYR A 736 42.39 19.19 58.78
C TYR A 736 43.89 19.47 58.94
N THR A 737 44.60 18.44 59.40
CA THR A 737 46.07 18.42 59.47
C THR A 737 46.56 17.22 58.69
N LEU A 738 47.44 17.44 57.72
CA LEU A 738 47.97 16.35 56.93
C LEU A 738 48.71 15.33 57.81
N PRO A 739 48.44 14.03 57.65
CA PRO A 739 49.29 13.00 58.23
C PRO A 739 50.67 13.01 57.54
N VAL A 740 51.62 12.26 58.10
CA VAL A 740 52.92 12.01 57.46
C VAL A 740 52.74 11.38 56.07
N ASN A 741 53.68 11.66 55.17
CA ASN A 741 53.71 11.16 53.79
C ASN A 741 52.57 11.65 52.89
N VAL A 742 51.92 12.76 53.22
CA VAL A 742 50.95 13.39 52.33
C VAL A 742 51.41 14.80 52.01
N GLU A 743 51.39 15.16 50.73
CA GLU A 743 52.04 16.37 50.23
C GLU A 743 51.05 17.52 50.03
N ILE A 744 49.81 17.26 49.62
CA ILE A 744 48.86 18.31 49.22
C ILE A 744 47.63 18.34 50.12
N LEU A 745 47.32 19.49 50.71
CA LEU A 745 46.02 19.77 51.34
C LEU A 745 45.28 20.84 50.54
N VAL A 746 44.02 20.56 50.22
CA VAL A 746 43.10 21.54 49.68
C VAL A 746 41.86 21.61 50.56
N LEU A 747 41.63 22.77 51.16
CA LEU A 747 40.40 23.03 51.87
C LEU A 747 39.29 23.28 50.85
N ILE A 748 38.13 22.67 51.11
CA ILE A 748 36.89 22.84 50.36
C ILE A 748 35.76 23.10 51.36
N GLY A 749 34.54 23.34 50.87
CA GLY A 749 33.36 23.44 51.73
C GLY A 749 33.50 24.47 52.86
N ALA A 750 33.28 24.02 54.10
CA ALA A 750 33.21 24.87 55.29
C ALA A 750 34.49 24.88 56.14
N ALA A 751 35.55 24.19 55.73
CA ALA A 751 36.82 24.14 56.44
C ALA A 751 37.41 25.55 56.61
N LEU A 752 37.96 25.84 57.78
CA LEU A 752 38.59 27.12 58.12
C LEU A 752 40.07 26.99 58.44
N THR A 753 40.52 25.81 58.88
CA THR A 753 41.89 25.59 59.33
C THR A 753 42.54 24.42 58.58
N GLY A 754 43.74 24.66 58.06
CA GLY A 754 44.55 23.64 57.39
C GLY A 754 45.98 23.66 57.90
N ALA A 755 46.55 22.49 58.17
CA ALA A 755 47.96 22.37 58.54
C ALA A 755 48.66 21.28 57.71
N GLY A 756 49.89 21.56 57.29
CA GLY A 756 50.81 20.58 56.73
C GLY A 756 51.47 19.73 57.82
N ASN A 757 52.52 19.02 57.42
CA ASN A 757 53.33 18.15 58.24
C ASN A 757 54.79 18.65 58.28
N ALA A 758 55.78 17.75 58.30
CA ALA A 758 57.20 18.10 58.35
C ALA A 758 57.93 17.94 57.00
N ALA A 759 57.21 17.55 55.95
CA ALA A 759 57.69 17.43 54.58
C ALA A 759 57.25 18.66 53.77
N PRO A 760 57.83 18.90 52.57
CA PRO A 760 57.39 19.98 51.69
C PRO A 760 55.92 19.80 51.29
N ASN A 761 55.05 20.69 51.74
CA ASN A 761 53.61 20.63 51.52
C ASN A 761 53.09 21.71 50.57
N VAL A 762 51.99 21.41 49.87
CA VAL A 762 51.19 22.39 49.14
C VAL A 762 49.86 22.56 49.87
N LEU A 763 49.60 23.75 50.41
CA LEU A 763 48.36 24.10 51.10
C LEU A 763 47.55 25.08 50.25
N ILE A 764 46.31 24.74 49.95
CA ILE A 764 45.38 25.59 49.19
C ILE A 764 44.12 25.79 50.01
N GLY A 765 43.80 27.04 50.34
CA GLY A 765 42.56 27.43 51.01
C GLY A 765 41.35 27.46 50.08
N ASN A 766 40.18 27.65 50.68
CA ASN A 766 38.90 27.81 49.99
C ASN A 766 38.56 29.31 49.84
N ALA A 767 37.26 29.63 49.82
CA ALA A 767 36.79 31.02 49.69
C ALA A 767 36.48 31.70 51.03
N ALA A 768 36.72 31.01 52.15
CA ALA A 768 36.54 31.53 53.49
C ALA A 768 37.86 32.08 54.03
N ASN A 769 37.81 32.84 55.14
CA ASN A 769 39.01 33.32 55.82
C ASN A 769 39.72 32.15 56.51
N ASN A 770 40.73 31.58 55.85
CA ASN A 770 41.43 30.40 56.30
C ASN A 770 42.62 30.73 57.20
N THR A 771 42.95 29.79 58.10
CA THR A 771 44.22 29.76 58.82
C THR A 771 45.03 28.57 58.31
N LEU A 772 46.09 28.83 57.56
CA LEU A 772 46.96 27.83 56.95
C LEU A 772 48.35 27.85 57.59
N SER A 773 48.85 26.67 57.96
CA SER A 773 50.18 26.49 58.55
C SER A 773 50.96 25.41 57.81
N GLY A 774 52.05 25.77 57.13
CA GLY A 774 52.94 24.85 56.40
C GLY A 774 53.55 23.80 57.32
N GLY A 775 54.26 24.27 58.35
CA GLY A 775 54.85 23.43 59.37
C GLY A 775 56.37 23.46 59.29
N ALA A 776 56.99 22.34 58.99
CA ALA A 776 58.41 22.31 58.64
C ALA A 776 58.54 21.74 57.23
N GLY A 777 59.58 22.14 56.50
CA GLY A 777 59.71 21.81 55.09
C GLY A 777 59.68 23.06 54.25
N ASN A 778 59.77 22.90 52.93
CA ASN A 778 59.68 24.02 52.01
C ASN A 778 58.26 24.05 51.44
N ASP A 779 57.39 24.83 52.07
CA ASP A 779 55.95 24.76 51.83
C ASP A 779 55.50 25.76 50.76
N ALA A 780 54.40 25.45 50.07
CA ALA A 780 53.74 26.31 49.11
C ALA A 780 52.31 26.58 49.59
N ILE A 781 52.04 27.80 50.02
CA ILE A 781 50.79 28.17 50.69
C ILE A 781 50.02 29.18 49.84
N ASN A 782 48.81 28.81 49.42
CA ASN A 782 47.86 29.67 48.74
C ASN A 782 46.61 29.83 49.62
N GLY A 783 46.33 31.06 50.07
CA GLY A 783 45.15 31.36 50.89
C GLY A 783 43.83 31.14 50.15
N GLY A 784 43.81 31.35 48.84
CA GLY A 784 42.60 31.28 48.03
C GLY A 784 41.89 32.63 47.93
N LEU A 785 40.61 32.68 48.29
CA LEU A 785 39.86 33.92 48.46
C LEU A 785 39.52 34.08 49.93
N GLY A 786 39.45 35.32 50.40
CA GLY A 786 39.19 35.60 51.82
C GLY A 786 40.30 36.48 52.37
N SER A 787 40.22 36.80 53.66
CA SER A 787 41.34 37.38 54.39
C SER A 787 42.00 36.27 55.19
N ASP A 788 43.08 35.71 54.64
CA ASP A 788 43.70 34.50 55.19
C ASP A 788 44.84 34.80 56.16
N ARG A 789 45.13 33.84 57.04
CA ARG A 789 46.30 33.84 57.93
C ARG A 789 47.22 32.73 57.48
N LEU A 790 48.36 33.10 56.91
CA LEU A 790 49.33 32.18 56.31
C LEU A 790 50.57 32.11 57.20
N THR A 791 50.99 30.91 57.56
CA THR A 791 52.18 30.64 58.38
C THR A 791 53.03 29.63 57.63
N GLY A 792 54.25 29.99 57.25
CA GLY A 792 55.17 29.09 56.55
C GLY A 792 55.73 28.05 57.53
N GLY A 793 56.36 28.56 58.59
CA GLY A 793 57.03 27.77 59.60
C GLY A 793 58.53 27.70 59.34
N ALA A 794 59.09 26.49 59.35
CA ALA A 794 60.54 26.29 59.22
C ALA A 794 60.91 25.71 57.85
N GLY A 795 61.66 26.48 57.06
CA GLY A 795 62.18 26.06 55.76
C GLY A 795 62.09 27.23 54.78
N GLN A 796 62.18 26.94 53.48
CA GLN A 796 62.03 27.96 52.44
C GLN A 796 60.61 27.92 51.90
N ASP A 797 59.77 28.79 52.43
CA ASP A 797 58.33 28.75 52.15
C ASP A 797 57.94 29.72 51.04
N ARG A 798 56.85 29.40 50.36
CA ARG A 798 56.33 30.16 49.24
C ARG A 798 54.88 30.53 49.44
N PHE A 799 54.61 31.82 49.55
CA PHE A 799 53.26 32.36 49.68
C PHE A 799 52.74 32.79 48.31
N ILE A 800 51.71 32.11 47.81
CA ILE A 800 51.22 32.20 46.44
C ILE A 800 50.01 33.12 46.36
N PHE A 801 50.11 34.15 45.51
CA PHE A 801 49.03 35.05 45.16
C PHE A 801 48.69 34.89 43.68
N ASN A 802 47.61 34.18 43.41
CA ASN A 802 47.10 33.91 42.06
C ASN A 802 45.62 34.27 41.89
N THR A 803 45.05 35.03 42.82
CA THR A 803 43.70 35.56 42.78
C THR A 803 43.74 37.09 42.75
N ALA A 804 42.74 37.72 42.10
CA ALA A 804 42.67 39.17 42.04
C ALA A 804 42.40 39.78 43.43
N PRO A 805 43.13 40.82 43.86
CA PRO A 805 42.91 41.44 45.16
C PRO A 805 41.48 41.99 45.27
N THR A 806 40.79 41.69 46.37
CA THR A 806 39.43 42.19 46.65
C THR A 806 39.41 43.06 47.90
N VAL A 807 38.51 44.04 47.97
CA VAL A 807 38.36 44.90 49.16
C VAL A 807 37.87 44.04 50.32
N GLY A 808 38.75 43.74 51.28
CA GLY A 808 38.46 42.89 52.44
C GLY A 808 38.89 41.43 52.30
N GLY A 809 39.64 41.06 51.26
CA GLY A 809 40.33 39.78 51.12
C GLY A 809 41.85 39.96 51.11
N ILE A 810 42.40 40.51 52.20
CA ILE A 810 43.85 40.79 52.31
C ILE A 810 44.45 39.75 53.24
N ASP A 811 45.37 38.95 52.71
CA ASP A 811 46.03 37.91 53.48
C ASP A 811 47.10 38.46 54.38
N THR A 812 47.33 37.78 55.51
CA THR A 812 48.38 38.08 56.47
C THR A 812 49.34 36.90 56.55
N ILE A 813 50.57 37.11 56.08
CA ILE A 813 51.69 36.21 56.34
C ILE A 813 52.22 36.52 57.74
N THR A 814 52.29 35.50 58.61
CA THR A 814 52.49 35.71 60.04
C THR A 814 53.94 35.58 60.49
N ASP A 815 54.81 34.95 59.70
CA ASP A 815 56.17 34.57 60.10
C ASP A 815 57.23 34.71 58.99
N PHE A 816 56.98 35.51 57.95
CA PHE A 816 57.88 35.66 56.79
C PHE A 816 59.35 35.90 57.18
N VAL A 817 60.23 35.00 56.76
CA VAL A 817 61.68 35.04 56.97
C VAL A 817 62.38 35.47 55.68
N VAL A 818 62.90 36.70 55.63
CA VAL A 818 63.52 37.30 54.42
C VAL A 818 64.62 36.45 53.78
N ALA A 819 65.37 35.67 54.56
CA ALA A 819 66.46 34.87 54.01
C ALA A 819 66.00 33.56 53.35
N ASP A 820 64.78 33.10 53.67
CA ASP A 820 64.30 31.76 53.35
C ASP A 820 63.03 31.80 52.49
N ASP A 821 62.08 32.70 52.80
CA ASP A 821 60.75 32.71 52.22
C ASP A 821 60.63 33.56 50.95
N THR A 822 59.65 33.22 50.13
CA THR A 822 59.36 33.90 48.86
C THR A 822 57.87 34.20 48.71
N VAL A 823 57.54 35.38 48.19
CA VAL A 823 56.19 35.70 47.72
C VAL A 823 56.09 35.41 46.23
N GLN A 824 55.21 34.50 45.83
CA GLN A 824 54.94 34.17 44.44
C GLN A 824 53.74 34.97 43.90
N LEU A 825 53.93 35.63 42.76
CA LEU A 825 52.93 36.47 42.10
C LEU A 825 52.60 35.91 40.71
N ASP A 826 51.33 35.64 40.44
CA ASP A 826 50.89 35.20 39.11
C ASP A 826 50.70 36.40 38.18
N LYS A 827 51.44 36.45 37.07
CA LYS A 827 51.34 37.56 36.10
C LYS A 827 49.98 37.63 35.39
N ALA A 828 49.19 36.57 35.40
CA ALA A 828 47.81 36.62 34.92
C ALA A 828 46.95 37.57 35.78
N ILE A 829 47.29 37.72 37.06
CA ILE A 829 46.66 38.66 37.98
C ILE A 829 47.39 40.00 37.97
N PHE A 830 48.70 39.96 38.18
CA PHE A 830 49.55 41.15 38.26
C PHE A 830 50.10 41.50 36.88
N THR A 831 49.19 41.88 35.97
CA THR A 831 49.43 41.98 34.51
C THR A 831 50.56 42.91 34.06
N LYS A 832 51.10 43.76 34.93
CA LYS A 832 52.30 44.57 34.65
C LYS A 832 53.61 43.82 34.87
N LEU A 833 53.58 42.72 35.61
CA LEU A 833 54.72 41.84 35.84
C LEU A 833 54.90 40.88 34.65
N THR A 834 55.40 41.37 33.53
CA THR A 834 55.34 40.64 32.24
C THR A 834 56.34 39.48 32.10
N THR A 835 57.33 39.36 32.99
CA THR A 835 58.42 38.40 32.90
C THR A 835 58.36 37.37 34.03
N THR A 836 58.39 36.09 33.69
CA THR A 836 58.52 34.98 34.65
C THR A 836 59.95 34.94 35.21
N GLY A 837 60.09 34.74 36.52
CA GLY A 837 61.36 34.71 37.25
C GLY A 837 61.37 35.65 38.46
N TRP A 838 62.55 35.89 39.03
CA TRP A 838 62.72 36.91 40.08
C TRP A 838 62.26 38.29 39.60
N LEU A 839 61.61 39.05 40.48
CA LEU A 839 61.10 40.38 40.17
C LEU A 839 62.23 41.31 39.72
N ASP A 840 61.99 42.09 38.65
CA ASP A 840 62.95 43.10 38.20
C ASP A 840 63.15 44.14 39.31
N SER A 841 64.40 44.51 39.57
CA SER A 841 64.73 45.52 40.59
C SER A 841 64.04 46.87 40.37
N GLY A 842 63.73 47.23 39.11
CA GLY A 842 62.99 48.44 38.77
C GLY A 842 61.48 48.33 38.97
N TYR A 843 60.96 47.16 39.36
CA TYR A 843 59.54 46.95 39.67
C TYR A 843 59.23 46.93 41.16
N PHE A 844 60.26 47.06 42.02
CA PHE A 844 60.12 46.96 43.47
C PHE A 844 60.51 48.24 44.20
N LYS A 845 59.63 48.70 45.08
CA LYS A 845 59.85 49.89 45.90
C LYS A 845 59.51 49.68 47.37
N ILE A 846 60.41 50.10 48.26
CA ILE A 846 60.07 50.34 49.67
C ILE A 846 59.52 51.77 49.82
N GLY A 847 58.30 51.94 50.28
CA GLY A 847 57.68 53.27 50.38
C GLY A 847 56.19 53.21 50.70
N THR A 848 55.50 54.34 50.54
CA THR A 848 54.03 54.43 50.70
C THR A 848 53.28 54.63 49.39
N ALA A 849 54.01 54.78 48.27
CA ALA A 849 53.54 54.97 46.91
C ALA A 849 54.70 54.73 45.92
N ALA A 850 54.38 54.54 44.64
CA ALA A 850 55.34 54.49 43.54
C ALA A 850 56.13 55.81 43.41
N ALA A 851 57.39 55.74 42.99
CA ALA A 851 58.31 56.87 42.89
C ALA A 851 58.78 57.15 41.44
N ASP A 852 58.88 56.13 40.60
CA ASP A 852 59.10 56.28 39.15
C ASP A 852 57.98 55.62 38.35
N ALA A 853 58.17 55.35 37.05
CA ALA A 853 57.08 54.88 36.17
C ALA A 853 56.84 53.36 36.20
N ASN A 854 57.69 52.60 36.91
CA ASN A 854 57.71 51.15 36.82
C ASN A 854 57.60 50.47 38.20
N ASP A 855 57.39 51.22 39.28
CA ASP A 855 57.28 50.70 40.65
C ASP A 855 55.94 49.95 40.87
N PHE A 856 55.83 48.72 40.35
CA PHE A 856 54.59 47.94 40.39
C PHE A 856 54.33 47.22 41.71
N ILE A 857 55.37 46.87 42.48
CA ILE A 857 55.26 46.24 43.80
C ILE A 857 55.84 47.16 44.86
N ILE A 858 55.00 47.55 45.83
CA ILE A 858 55.34 48.52 46.87
C ILE A 858 55.20 47.87 48.24
N TYR A 859 56.27 47.92 49.04
CA TYR A 859 56.27 47.44 50.42
C TYR A 859 56.29 48.60 51.42
N HIS A 860 55.23 48.69 52.24
CA HIS A 860 55.05 49.69 53.28
C HIS A 860 55.69 49.22 54.59
N GLN A 861 57.01 49.37 54.69
CA GLN A 861 57.85 48.81 55.76
C GLN A 861 57.31 49.04 57.18
N ALA A 862 56.78 50.22 57.50
CA ALA A 862 56.27 50.51 58.86
C ALA A 862 55.03 49.69 59.24
N THR A 863 54.23 49.26 58.26
CA THR A 863 52.93 48.58 58.48
C THR A 863 52.95 47.12 58.06
N GLY A 864 53.92 46.72 57.21
CA GLY A 864 53.98 45.39 56.61
C GLY A 864 53.11 45.19 55.39
N GLY A 865 52.32 46.19 54.98
CA GLY A 865 51.47 46.08 53.80
C GLY A 865 52.27 45.96 52.50
N LEU A 866 51.90 45.00 51.67
CA LEU A 866 52.40 44.79 50.31
C LEU A 866 51.31 45.22 49.32
N PHE A 867 51.67 46.07 48.36
CA PHE A 867 50.74 46.69 47.43
C PHE A 867 51.16 46.45 45.98
N TYR A 868 50.18 46.31 45.11
CA TYR A 868 50.35 46.31 43.66
C TYR A 868 49.82 47.62 43.09
N ASP A 869 50.68 48.37 42.41
CA ASP A 869 50.30 49.57 41.66
C ASP A 869 50.27 49.23 40.17
N ALA A 870 49.06 49.19 39.60
CA ALA A 870 48.89 48.78 38.21
C ALA A 870 49.36 49.83 37.19
N ASP A 871 49.53 51.10 37.56
CA ASP A 871 50.09 52.11 36.66
C ASP A 871 51.59 52.35 36.87
N GLY A 872 52.10 51.87 38.01
CA GLY A 872 53.51 51.91 38.39
C GLY A 872 54.06 53.30 38.64
N ASN A 873 53.26 54.37 38.51
CA ASN A 873 53.68 55.76 38.61
C ASN A 873 53.01 56.56 39.74
N GLY A 874 52.10 55.92 40.48
CA GLY A 874 51.46 56.49 41.66
C GLY A 874 50.36 57.50 41.36
N ALA A 875 49.96 57.67 40.08
CA ALA A 875 48.79 58.47 39.73
C ALA A 875 47.48 57.78 40.12
N GLY A 876 47.46 56.45 40.07
CA GLY A 876 46.39 55.56 40.51
C GLY A 876 46.58 55.10 41.94
N ALA A 877 45.51 54.56 42.53
CA ALA A 877 45.58 53.98 43.86
C ALA A 877 46.18 52.57 43.80
N ALA A 878 47.30 52.37 44.49
CA ALA A 878 47.85 51.04 44.70
C ALA A 878 46.90 50.18 45.56
N VAL A 879 46.75 48.91 45.20
CA VAL A 879 45.86 47.96 45.87
C VAL A 879 46.68 47.08 46.82
N GLN A 880 46.27 46.98 48.08
CA GLN A 880 46.94 46.08 49.01
C GLN A 880 46.64 44.62 48.65
N ILE A 881 47.69 43.80 48.56
CA ILE A 881 47.60 42.39 48.17
C ILE A 881 47.90 41.45 49.33
N ALA A 882 48.72 41.90 50.29
CA ALA A 882 49.03 41.13 51.50
C ALA A 882 49.50 42.04 52.64
N ASN A 883 49.61 41.47 53.84
CA ASN A 883 50.46 41.95 54.91
C ASN A 883 51.56 40.90 55.16
N VAL A 884 52.80 41.28 54.92
CA VAL A 884 53.96 40.37 55.00
C VAL A 884 54.79 40.55 56.27
N GLY A 885 54.37 41.45 57.17
CA GLY A 885 55.08 41.78 58.41
C GLY A 885 55.84 43.10 58.33
N SER A 886 55.92 43.83 59.45
CA SER A 886 56.53 45.16 59.53
C SER A 886 58.05 45.11 59.76
N ASN A 887 58.78 46.10 59.25
CA ASN A 887 60.21 46.32 59.44
C ASN A 887 61.13 45.23 58.84
N LEU A 888 60.63 44.48 57.85
CA LEU A 888 61.44 43.55 57.07
C LEU A 888 62.33 44.32 56.08
N VAL A 889 63.46 43.73 55.70
CA VAL A 889 64.40 44.29 54.72
C VAL A 889 64.19 43.59 53.38
N LEU A 890 63.00 43.77 52.80
CA LEU A 890 62.64 43.14 51.53
C LEU A 890 63.35 43.79 50.35
N THR A 891 63.64 42.97 49.33
CA THR A 891 64.22 43.33 48.05
C THR A 891 63.44 42.66 46.93
N ASN A 892 63.76 42.98 45.67
CA ASN A 892 63.16 42.30 44.52
C ASN A 892 63.44 40.78 44.48
N ALA A 893 64.46 40.30 45.21
CA ALA A 893 64.80 38.89 45.29
C ALA A 893 63.87 38.08 46.21
N ASP A 894 62.94 38.71 46.93
CA ASP A 894 61.96 38.01 47.78
C ASP A 894 60.65 37.71 47.02
N PHE A 895 60.59 38.10 45.74
CA PHE A 895 59.39 38.01 44.90
C PHE A 895 59.67 37.19 43.62
N TRP A 896 58.86 36.16 43.40
CA TRP A 896 58.94 35.30 42.22
C TRP A 896 57.68 35.42 41.36
N VAL A 897 57.84 35.79 40.09
CA VAL A 897 56.74 35.94 39.14
C VAL A 897 56.61 34.66 38.31
N VAL A 898 55.40 34.12 38.21
CA VAL A 898 55.09 32.95 37.35
C VAL A 898 54.34 33.34 36.09
#